data_AF-A0A1G0IAQ3-F1
#
_entry.id   AF-A0A1G0IAQ3-F1
#
_cell.length_a   1.000
_cell.length_b   1.000
_cell.length_c   1.000
_cell.angle_alpha   90.00
_cell.angle_beta   90.00
_cell.angle_gamma   90.00
#
_symmetry.space_group_name_H-M   'P 1'
#
loop_
_entity.id
_entity.type
_entity.pdbx_description
1 polymer ?
#
loop_
_entity_poly.entity_id
_entity_poly.type
_entity_poly.pdbx_seq_one_letter_code
_entity_poly.pdbx_strand_id
1 'polypeptide(L)'
;MLALLSIVLMLWPDPDVHSLPAVVAFFALATWQGLRRLWRQNLPLWREFRATGRSSSKLLRDALLLWSPLALVIGALVLAASLAAAGTVAMVYRLTTLDEFCSVVSLPGQPLLPCTGFAGELLPAQVRPLGIQADLDLFLSERYRTAREPFVSTGGELPPETIRDRQALLLSLSPVALLGLEPAPEDDAELARLKAELRIVVDSPTKPAANVLDLVRYMTERDARIVRLRELTARVLARREWVLREAYEGLEPARLHPLRFSHRVARILGDVPMRLDPAADRGDIVRMLAENEAAVSTGLKREFDTPVELAALAAVLRLPRYCTVASPDLRLRLREFDFEGQGTSGMLVNNAGAFPCFQATDAPLQLASLGFRESVHRSIDRWHGESASPAFRRLGALSMQARAGGTDANSIANELGSLVPATIHLGRQECRWNRPAGCLLNSVRESLEDGYASAHGKLQDSLEAGAQSGAAARIDEQVGDLALTLDARLASQRASAHRYANGIFRSHDLLKLLGWIALALVAIKSFLYVLALELFHSDEQMTIRFEGAEPIEGEYRTGAQLDIDRSFRYPLVTRKQLSNADNNLAFAPWPRAAPLARILRRKYFFFARGSLLEDSGRAPVAGEAARGMVASAGGGQSIVEWKLREGEEVIFRYKDFHGASENVQLQSEFSLRLSTMLFGRVVFHSARCQFGEGRLLLKASVEAIDQQQIRAVPMERMIAWNRHAQFTVHSGRTPWKTLINGFTLVRRQRPDGPSGLIVVSSEDTGATTGSLRYLKRIFSSIF
;
A
#
# COMPACT_ATOMS: atom_id res chain seq x y z
N MET A 1 -10.21 21.81 4.95
CA MET A 1 -9.08 20.88 4.78
C MET A 1 -9.56 19.44 4.73
N LEU A 2 -10.21 18.89 5.76
CA LEU A 2 -10.78 17.53 5.74
C LEU A 2 -11.76 17.28 4.57
N ALA A 3 -12.66 18.22 4.27
CA ALA A 3 -13.55 18.10 3.11
C ALA A 3 -12.81 18.14 1.75
N LEU A 4 -11.66 18.83 1.69
CA LEU A 4 -10.79 18.86 0.50
C LEU A 4 -9.98 17.56 0.39
N LEU A 5 -9.54 17.01 1.52
CA LEU A 5 -8.89 15.70 1.61
C LEU A 5 -9.84 14.58 1.16
N SER A 6 -11.11 14.61 1.58
CA SER A 6 -12.13 13.65 1.14
C SER A 6 -12.44 13.76 -0.35
N ILE A 7 -12.41 14.97 -0.93
CA ILE A 7 -12.60 15.16 -2.38
C ILE A 7 -11.38 14.62 -3.15
N VAL A 8 -10.15 14.85 -2.66
CA VAL A 8 -8.93 14.31 -3.27
C VAL A 8 -8.88 12.78 -3.18
N LEU A 9 -9.31 12.20 -2.05
CA LEU A 9 -9.40 10.75 -1.87
C LEU A 9 -10.53 10.11 -2.72
N MET A 10 -11.66 10.79 -2.90
CA MET A 10 -12.75 10.32 -3.76
C MET A 10 -12.45 10.44 -5.26
N LEU A 11 -11.62 11.40 -5.66
CA LEU A 11 -11.20 11.61 -7.05
C LEU A 11 -9.92 10.83 -7.40
N TRP A 12 -9.57 9.80 -6.63
CA TRP A 12 -8.39 8.96 -6.84
C TRP A 12 -8.76 7.57 -7.38
N PRO A 13 -9.36 7.44 -8.59
CA PRO A 13 -9.72 6.14 -9.11
C PRO A 13 -8.53 5.38 -9.71
N ASP A 14 -7.35 6.01 -9.89
CA ASP A 14 -6.22 5.37 -10.57
C ASP A 14 -4.91 5.46 -9.77
N PRO A 15 -4.31 4.33 -9.34
CA PRO A 15 -3.06 4.28 -8.59
C PRO A 15 -1.79 4.56 -9.44
N ASP A 16 -1.94 4.82 -10.74
CA ASP A 16 -0.80 5.07 -11.65
C ASP A 16 -0.17 6.48 -11.49
N VAL A 17 0.74 6.54 -10.52
CA VAL A 17 2.08 7.17 -10.50
C VAL A 17 2.26 8.69 -10.69
N HIS A 18 1.36 9.47 -11.31
CA HIS A 18 1.68 10.89 -11.59
C HIS A 18 1.15 11.92 -10.58
N SER A 19 0.41 11.52 -9.55
CA SER A 19 -0.32 12.47 -8.70
C SER A 19 0.35 12.82 -7.36
N LEU A 20 1.30 12.02 -6.85
CA LEU A 20 1.91 12.32 -5.53
C LEU A 20 2.67 13.67 -5.50
N PRO A 21 3.51 14.00 -6.51
CA PRO A 21 4.15 15.31 -6.56
C PRO A 21 3.12 16.45 -6.69
N ALA A 22 2.04 16.25 -7.45
CA ALA A 22 0.98 17.23 -7.61
C ALA A 22 0.22 17.47 -6.29
N VAL A 23 -0.02 16.42 -5.52
CA VAL A 23 -0.67 16.49 -4.20
C VAL A 23 0.24 17.19 -3.19
N VAL A 24 1.53 16.82 -3.15
CA VAL A 24 2.51 17.50 -2.30
C VAL A 24 2.62 18.98 -2.68
N ALA A 25 2.69 19.30 -3.98
CA ALA A 25 2.72 20.68 -4.46
C ALA A 25 1.44 21.46 -4.09
N PHE A 26 0.27 20.83 -4.21
CA PHE A 26 -1.01 21.42 -3.80
C PHE A 26 -1.03 21.71 -2.29
N PHE A 27 -0.62 20.76 -1.46
CA PHE A 27 -0.52 20.96 -0.01
C PHE A 27 0.51 22.03 0.37
N ALA A 28 1.67 22.05 -0.30
CA ALA A 28 2.69 23.07 -0.10
C ALA A 28 2.16 24.46 -0.45
N LEU A 29 1.48 24.60 -1.60
CA LEU A 29 0.86 25.86 -2.03
C LEU A 29 -0.24 26.31 -1.07
N ALA A 30 -1.13 25.39 -0.65
CA ALA A 30 -2.19 25.68 0.32
C ALA A 30 -1.61 26.12 1.68
N THR A 31 -0.56 25.44 2.14
CA THR A 31 0.16 25.79 3.38
C THR A 31 0.82 27.16 3.27
N TRP A 32 1.49 27.43 2.16
CA TRP A 32 2.10 28.73 1.87
C TRP A 32 1.06 29.87 1.84
N GLN A 33 -0.07 29.68 1.16
CA GLN A 33 -1.15 30.66 1.13
C GLN A 33 -1.75 30.88 2.53
N GLY A 34 -1.90 29.80 3.31
CA GLY A 34 -2.32 29.85 4.71
C GLY A 34 -1.37 30.67 5.57
N LEU A 35 -0.07 30.40 5.51
CA LEU A 35 0.98 31.13 6.22
C LEU A 35 1.05 32.60 5.80
N ARG A 36 0.94 32.89 4.50
CA ARG A 36 0.90 34.26 3.97
C ARG A 36 -0.29 35.04 4.50
N ARG A 37 -1.48 34.42 4.59
CA ARG A 37 -2.67 35.03 5.20
C ARG A 37 -2.51 35.22 6.69
N LEU A 38 -2.01 34.21 7.41
CA LEU A 38 -1.70 34.28 8.84
C LEU A 38 -0.78 35.46 9.14
N TRP A 39 0.31 35.60 8.40
CA TRP A 39 1.27 36.69 8.54
C TRP A 39 0.61 38.06 8.30
N ARG A 40 -0.10 38.22 7.18
CA ARG A 40 -0.78 39.49 6.83
C ARG A 40 -1.81 39.91 7.87
N GLN A 41 -2.62 38.98 8.37
CA GLN A 41 -3.66 39.27 9.37
C GLN A 41 -3.07 39.62 10.75
N ASN A 42 -1.86 39.16 11.06
CA ASN A 42 -1.20 39.44 12.34
C ASN A 42 -0.17 40.59 12.26
N LEU A 43 0.12 41.12 11.07
CA LEU A 43 1.07 42.22 10.90
C LEU A 43 0.69 43.48 11.71
N PRO A 44 -0.59 43.92 11.78
CA PRO A 44 -0.98 45.05 12.62
C PRO A 44 -0.71 44.79 14.11
N LEU A 45 -1.03 43.58 14.59
CA LEU A 45 -0.77 43.16 15.96
C LEU A 45 0.73 43.20 16.29
N TRP A 46 1.59 42.78 15.36
CA TRP A 46 3.05 42.85 15.53
C TRP A 46 3.57 44.30 15.56
N ARG A 47 2.95 45.22 14.81
CA ARG A 47 3.29 46.65 14.87
C ARG A 47 2.89 47.26 16.22
N GLU A 48 1.69 46.94 16.69
CA GLU A 48 1.19 47.36 18.00
C GLU A 48 2.08 46.82 19.13
N PHE A 49 2.46 45.54 19.06
CA PHE A 49 3.42 44.94 20.00
C PHE A 49 4.77 45.66 19.98
N ARG A 50 5.35 45.97 18.82
CA ARG A 50 6.62 46.73 18.75
C ARG A 50 6.49 48.12 19.34
N ALA A 51 5.34 48.78 19.18
CA ALA A 51 5.08 50.10 19.75
C ALA A 51 5.08 50.08 21.30
N THR A 52 4.77 48.95 21.93
CA THR A 52 4.85 48.81 23.40
C THR A 52 6.28 48.76 23.95
N GLY A 53 7.32 48.76 23.10
CA GLY A 53 8.74 48.73 23.52
C GLY A 53 9.20 47.38 24.11
N ARG A 54 8.38 46.33 24.02
CA ARG A 54 8.67 45.03 24.63
C ARG A 54 9.63 44.20 23.80
N SER A 55 10.49 43.45 24.50
CA SER A 55 11.41 42.52 23.86
C SER A 55 10.67 41.29 23.33
N SER A 56 10.69 41.10 22.01
CA SER A 56 10.14 39.91 21.35
C SER A 56 10.84 38.62 21.81
N SER A 57 12.13 38.69 22.16
CA SER A 57 12.88 37.53 22.63
C SER A 57 12.46 37.09 24.03
N LYS A 58 12.06 38.03 24.91
CA LYS A 58 11.50 37.70 26.23
C LYS A 58 10.15 37.02 26.07
N LEU A 59 9.23 37.61 25.28
CA LEU A 59 7.92 37.02 25.01
C LEU A 59 8.03 35.59 24.45
N LEU A 60 8.91 35.38 23.46
CA LEU A 60 9.08 34.06 22.84
C LEU A 60 9.65 33.04 23.82
N ARG A 61 10.59 33.44 24.69
CA ARG A 61 11.16 32.60 25.75
C ARG A 61 10.09 32.19 26.76
N ASP A 62 9.29 33.13 27.23
CA ASP A 62 8.25 32.87 28.22
C ASP A 62 7.16 31.97 27.64
N ALA A 63 6.75 32.21 26.38
CA ALA A 63 5.83 31.33 25.66
C ALA A 63 6.40 29.92 25.45
N LEU A 64 7.70 29.78 25.12
CA LEU A 64 8.35 28.48 24.99
C LEU A 64 8.43 27.73 26.33
N LEU A 65 8.74 28.44 27.43
CA LEU A 65 8.75 27.84 28.77
C LEU A 65 7.37 27.33 29.16
N LEU A 66 6.31 28.10 28.89
CA LEU A 66 4.91 27.70 29.12
C LEU A 66 4.47 26.54 28.21
N TRP A 67 4.96 26.48 26.96
CA TRP A 67 4.64 25.42 25.99
C TRP A 67 5.44 24.14 26.20
N SER A 68 6.58 24.20 26.90
CA SER A 68 7.53 23.09 27.06
C SER A 68 6.92 21.77 27.56
N PRO A 69 5.96 21.72 28.51
CA PRO A 69 5.39 20.44 28.93
C PRO A 69 4.58 19.78 27.81
N LEU A 70 3.86 20.56 27.00
CA LEU A 70 3.12 20.05 25.86
C LEU A 70 4.06 19.59 24.74
N ALA A 71 5.15 20.32 24.51
CA ALA A 71 6.19 19.91 23.57
C ALA A 71 6.81 18.55 23.97
N LEU A 72 7.08 18.34 25.25
CA LEU A 72 7.55 17.05 25.78
C LEU A 72 6.54 15.92 25.56
N VAL A 73 5.25 16.17 25.81
CA VAL A 73 4.18 15.18 25.53
C VAL A 73 4.10 14.83 24.04
N ILE A 74 4.16 15.83 23.17
CA ILE A 74 4.19 15.63 21.71
C ILE A 74 5.43 14.79 21.32
N GLY A 75 6.61 15.13 21.84
CA GLY A 75 7.85 14.39 21.60
C GLY A 75 7.78 12.93 22.08
N ALA A 76 7.23 12.69 23.28
CA ALA A 76 7.02 11.35 23.83
C ALA A 76 6.04 10.53 22.98
N LEU A 77 4.95 11.12 22.50
CA LEU A 77 4.00 10.46 21.60
C LEU A 77 4.61 10.11 20.24
N VAL A 78 5.44 11.01 19.69
CA VAL A 78 6.20 10.75 18.46
C VAL A 78 7.14 9.57 18.64
N LEU A 79 7.91 9.56 19.74
CA LEU A 79 8.82 8.47 20.06
C LEU A 79 8.07 7.15 20.28
N ALA A 80 6.94 7.18 21.00
CA ALA A 80 6.10 6.00 21.20
C ALA A 80 5.54 5.48 19.87
N ALA A 81 5.10 6.37 18.97
CA ALA A 81 4.63 6.00 17.64
C ALA A 81 5.75 5.40 16.77
N SER A 82 6.97 5.95 16.83
CA SER A 82 8.12 5.40 16.09
C SER A 82 8.53 4.04 16.62
N LEU A 83 8.54 3.86 17.95
CA LEU A 83 8.85 2.57 18.59
C LEU A 83 7.76 1.53 18.27
N ALA A 84 6.49 1.91 18.31
CA ALA A 84 5.38 1.04 17.93
C ALA A 84 5.48 0.61 16.45
N ALA A 85 5.83 1.53 15.55
CA ALA A 85 6.02 1.23 14.13
C ALA A 85 7.19 0.26 13.87
N ALA A 86 8.28 0.37 14.62
CA ALA A 86 9.37 -0.61 14.55
C ALA A 86 8.92 -1.98 15.07
N GLY A 87 8.18 -2.00 16.18
CA GLY A 87 7.63 -3.23 16.77
C GLY A 87 6.62 -3.94 15.87
N THR A 88 5.78 -3.21 15.12
CA THR A 88 4.83 -3.81 14.18
C THR A 88 5.53 -4.48 13.01
N VAL A 89 6.62 -3.91 12.47
CA VAL A 89 7.41 -4.56 11.41
C VAL A 89 8.01 -5.88 11.90
N ALA A 90 8.64 -5.89 13.07
CA ALA A 90 9.17 -7.12 13.66
C ALA A 90 8.06 -8.17 13.91
N MET A 91 6.87 -7.72 14.33
CA MET A 91 5.71 -8.59 14.52
C MET A 91 5.18 -9.15 13.18
N VAL A 92 5.21 -8.37 12.09
CA VAL A 92 4.84 -8.84 10.75
C VAL A 92 5.77 -9.98 10.31
N TYR A 93 7.09 -9.83 10.41
CA TYR A 93 8.01 -10.93 10.07
C TYR A 93 7.79 -12.19 10.91
N ARG A 94 7.45 -12.03 12.21
CA ARG A 94 7.18 -13.18 13.09
C ARG A 94 5.85 -13.88 12.81
N LEU A 95 4.86 -13.17 12.29
CA LEU A 95 3.48 -13.68 12.15
C LEU A 95 3.05 -13.88 10.69
N THR A 96 3.97 -13.72 9.75
CA THR A 96 3.71 -13.89 8.32
C THR A 96 4.78 -14.79 7.70
N THR A 97 4.55 -15.24 6.48
CA THR A 97 5.53 -15.97 5.67
C THR A 97 6.60 -15.04 5.07
N LEU A 98 6.47 -13.72 5.29
CA LEU A 98 7.42 -12.74 4.78
C LEU A 98 8.73 -12.87 5.55
N ASP A 99 9.81 -13.02 4.80
CA ASP A 99 11.13 -13.02 5.38
C ASP A 99 11.69 -11.61 5.40
N GLU A 100 12.36 -11.26 6.49
CA GLU A 100 13.28 -10.15 6.48
C GLU A 100 14.50 -10.55 5.64
N PHE A 101 14.89 -9.73 4.67
CA PHE A 101 16.12 -9.95 3.90
C PHE A 101 17.21 -9.02 4.42
N CYS A 102 18.40 -9.57 4.60
CA CYS A 102 19.58 -8.84 5.03
C CYS A 102 20.72 -8.99 4.02
N SER A 103 21.55 -7.95 3.93
CA SER A 103 22.87 -8.04 3.31
C SER A 103 23.92 -8.44 4.35
N VAL A 104 24.86 -9.30 3.95
CA VAL A 104 26.02 -9.65 4.77
C VAL A 104 27.11 -8.61 4.55
N VAL A 105 27.22 -7.66 5.48
CA VAL A 105 28.08 -6.46 5.32
C VAL A 105 29.56 -6.82 5.26
N SER A 106 29.95 -7.91 5.92
CA SER A 106 31.34 -8.37 6.04
C SER A 106 31.90 -9.04 4.78
N LEU A 107 31.08 -9.27 3.74
CA LEU A 107 31.49 -10.01 2.55
C LEU A 107 31.48 -9.14 1.29
N PRO A 108 32.44 -9.36 0.36
CA PRO A 108 32.44 -8.69 -0.93
C PRO A 108 31.18 -9.07 -1.72
N GLY A 109 30.56 -8.09 -2.39
CA GLY A 109 29.31 -8.28 -3.13
C GLY A 109 28.04 -8.28 -2.27
N GLN A 110 28.16 -8.20 -0.94
CA GLN A 110 27.04 -8.06 0.00
C GLN A 110 25.90 -9.05 -0.28
N PRO A 111 26.16 -10.37 -0.20
CA PRO A 111 25.17 -11.38 -0.53
C PRO A 111 23.90 -11.18 0.32
N LEU A 112 22.76 -11.41 -0.31
CA LEU A 112 21.46 -11.26 0.33
C LEU A 112 20.96 -12.61 0.82
N LEU A 113 20.47 -12.65 2.05
CA LEU A 113 19.87 -13.84 2.65
C LEU A 113 18.68 -13.49 3.53
N PRO A 114 17.69 -14.39 3.67
CA PRO A 114 16.63 -14.21 4.65
C PRO A 114 17.20 -14.35 6.06
N CYS A 115 16.91 -13.37 6.91
CA CYS A 115 17.51 -13.15 8.21
C CYS A 115 16.48 -12.98 9.34
N THR A 116 15.24 -13.43 9.14
CA THR A 116 14.20 -13.39 10.17
C THR A 116 14.67 -14.09 11.45
N GLY A 117 14.77 -13.33 12.55
CA GLY A 117 15.08 -13.85 13.88
C GLY A 117 16.56 -13.92 14.27
N PHE A 118 17.49 -13.44 13.43
CA PHE A 118 18.94 -13.48 13.72
C PHE A 118 19.47 -12.25 14.48
N ALA A 119 18.60 -11.29 14.83
CA ALA A 119 18.96 -10.11 15.64
C ALA A 119 20.19 -9.30 15.15
N GLY A 120 20.51 -9.36 13.86
CA GLY A 120 21.63 -8.65 13.24
C GLY A 120 22.93 -9.46 13.12
N GLU A 121 23.00 -10.67 13.66
CA GLU A 121 24.21 -11.51 13.60
C GLU A 121 23.90 -12.92 13.14
N LEU A 122 24.68 -13.42 12.19
CA LEU A 122 24.60 -14.79 11.69
C LEU A 122 25.81 -15.57 12.18
N LEU A 123 25.58 -16.60 13.00
CA LEU A 123 26.64 -17.49 13.45
C LEU A 123 27.03 -18.43 12.30
N PRO A 124 28.32 -18.68 12.07
CA PRO A 124 28.79 -19.62 11.04
C PRO A 124 28.11 -21.00 11.11
N ALA A 125 27.89 -21.50 12.33
CA ALA A 125 27.22 -22.79 12.56
C ALA A 125 25.73 -22.84 12.16
N GLN A 126 25.09 -21.69 11.92
CA GLN A 126 23.71 -21.60 11.44
C GLN A 126 23.61 -21.71 9.92
N VAL A 127 24.70 -21.46 9.19
CA VAL A 127 24.75 -21.62 7.73
C VAL A 127 24.97 -23.09 7.42
N ARG A 128 24.02 -23.71 6.72
CA ARG A 128 24.10 -25.11 6.33
C ARG A 128 24.11 -25.23 4.81
N PRO A 129 25.01 -26.04 4.22
CA PRO A 129 24.90 -26.37 2.82
C PRO A 129 23.58 -27.12 2.58
N LEU A 130 22.90 -26.81 1.48
CA LEU A 130 21.65 -27.49 1.08
C LEU A 130 21.91 -28.94 0.65
N GLY A 131 23.12 -29.22 0.17
CA GLY A 131 23.54 -30.52 -0.34
C GLY A 131 23.54 -30.54 -1.86
N ILE A 132 24.36 -31.43 -2.41
CA ILE A 132 24.71 -31.43 -3.84
C ILE A 132 23.48 -31.64 -4.74
N GLN A 133 22.52 -32.46 -4.31
CA GLN A 133 21.30 -32.71 -5.07
C GLN A 133 20.41 -31.45 -5.19
N ALA A 134 20.29 -30.70 -4.10
CA ALA A 134 19.52 -29.46 -4.08
C ALA A 134 20.24 -28.36 -4.87
N ASP A 135 21.57 -28.29 -4.77
CA ASP A 135 22.41 -27.40 -5.59
C ASP A 135 22.22 -27.68 -7.08
N LEU A 136 22.21 -28.95 -7.48
CA LEU A 136 21.94 -29.37 -8.85
C LEU A 136 20.53 -28.95 -9.31
N ASP A 137 19.50 -29.23 -8.50
CA ASP A 137 18.12 -28.89 -8.86
C ASP A 137 17.90 -27.37 -9.00
N LEU A 138 18.54 -26.55 -8.16
CA LEU A 138 18.51 -25.08 -8.26
C LEU A 138 19.28 -24.59 -9.49
N PHE A 139 20.47 -25.14 -9.74
CA PHE A 139 21.29 -24.78 -10.89
C PHE A 139 20.59 -25.09 -12.21
N LEU A 140 19.99 -26.28 -12.34
CA LEU A 140 19.22 -26.65 -13.54
C LEU A 140 18.06 -25.68 -13.75
N SER A 141 17.25 -25.45 -12.73
CA SER A 141 16.10 -24.54 -12.86
C SER A 141 16.50 -23.10 -13.16
N GLU A 142 17.63 -22.62 -12.62
CA GLU A 142 18.15 -21.30 -12.96
C GLU A 142 18.57 -21.21 -14.44
N ARG A 143 19.32 -22.21 -14.93
CA ARG A 143 19.77 -22.26 -16.34
C ARG A 143 18.61 -22.31 -17.33
N TYR A 144 17.63 -23.19 -17.11
CA TYR A 144 16.46 -23.32 -17.98
C TYR A 144 15.54 -22.10 -17.89
N ARG A 145 15.40 -21.48 -16.71
CA ARG A 145 14.68 -20.21 -16.56
C ARG A 145 15.36 -19.07 -17.33
N THR A 146 16.68 -18.92 -17.24
CA THR A 146 17.38 -17.88 -18.00
C THR A 146 17.29 -18.13 -19.51
N ALA A 147 17.34 -19.39 -19.94
CA ALA A 147 17.17 -19.75 -21.35
C ALA A 147 15.77 -19.45 -21.89
N ARG A 148 14.71 -19.62 -21.07
CA ARG A 148 13.32 -19.39 -21.50
C ARG A 148 12.92 -17.90 -21.48
N GLU A 149 13.52 -17.09 -20.62
CA GLU A 149 13.11 -15.70 -20.37
C GLU A 149 12.90 -14.85 -21.64
N PRO A 150 13.80 -14.88 -22.65
CA PRO A 150 13.62 -14.12 -23.90
C PRO A 150 12.38 -14.53 -24.69
N PHE A 151 11.99 -15.80 -24.60
CA PHE A 151 10.83 -16.38 -25.25
C PHE A 151 9.56 -16.22 -24.42
N VAL A 152 9.60 -15.64 -23.24
CA VAL A 152 8.39 -15.37 -22.45
C VAL A 152 8.11 -13.87 -22.37
N SER A 153 9.14 -13.06 -22.17
CA SER A 153 9.01 -11.62 -21.95
C SER A 153 8.58 -10.82 -23.19
N THR A 154 8.89 -11.31 -24.39
CA THR A 154 8.55 -10.64 -25.65
C THR A 154 7.11 -11.00 -26.02
N GLY A 155 6.14 -10.11 -25.82
CA GLY A 155 4.73 -10.37 -26.18
C GLY A 155 4.43 -10.47 -27.68
N GLY A 156 5.41 -10.84 -28.53
CA GLY A 156 5.32 -10.86 -30.00
C GLY A 156 6.18 -11.94 -30.66
N GLU A 157 6.33 -11.83 -32.00
CA GLU A 157 7.13 -12.72 -32.86
C GLU A 157 8.59 -12.84 -32.37
N LEU A 158 9.23 -13.98 -32.66
CA LEU A 158 10.65 -14.20 -32.39
C LEU A 158 11.48 -13.05 -32.99
N PRO A 159 12.50 -12.54 -32.28
CA PRO A 159 13.34 -11.48 -32.85
C PRO A 159 13.87 -11.91 -34.23
N PRO A 160 13.89 -11.03 -35.24
CA PRO A 160 14.27 -11.40 -36.61
C PRO A 160 15.71 -11.95 -36.71
N GLU A 161 16.60 -11.55 -35.80
CA GLU A 161 17.95 -12.13 -35.67
C GLU A 161 17.92 -13.59 -35.21
N THR A 162 16.96 -13.96 -34.36
CA THR A 162 16.72 -15.33 -33.86
C THR A 162 16.19 -16.25 -34.96
N ILE A 163 15.51 -15.70 -35.97
CA ILE A 163 14.98 -16.44 -37.12
C ILE A 163 16.09 -16.81 -38.11
N ARG A 164 17.10 -15.95 -38.26
CA ARG A 164 18.15 -16.09 -39.28
C ARG A 164 19.06 -17.30 -39.06
N ASP A 165 19.22 -17.72 -37.80
CA ASP A 165 20.10 -18.82 -37.39
C ASP A 165 19.41 -19.77 -36.40
N ARG A 166 18.16 -20.16 -36.72
CA ARG A 166 17.30 -20.95 -35.84
C ARG A 166 17.90 -22.31 -35.45
N GLN A 167 18.67 -22.95 -36.33
CA GLN A 167 19.38 -24.18 -36.00
C GLN A 167 20.49 -23.95 -34.98
N ALA A 168 21.25 -22.87 -35.11
CA ALA A 168 22.28 -22.49 -34.12
C ALA A 168 21.64 -22.15 -32.76
N LEU A 169 20.47 -21.52 -32.75
CA LEU A 169 19.68 -21.30 -31.54
C LEU A 169 19.25 -22.61 -30.89
N LEU A 170 18.64 -23.53 -31.64
CA LEU A 170 18.18 -24.79 -31.05
C LEU A 170 19.35 -25.62 -30.50
N LEU A 171 20.51 -25.58 -31.17
CA LEU A 171 21.74 -26.19 -30.66
C LEU A 171 22.24 -25.51 -29.37
N SER A 172 22.13 -24.18 -29.25
CA SER A 172 22.51 -23.47 -28.02
C SER A 172 21.54 -23.72 -26.86
N LEU A 173 20.32 -24.18 -27.15
CA LEU A 173 19.32 -24.61 -26.17
C LEU A 173 19.39 -26.12 -25.84
N SER A 174 20.36 -26.86 -26.41
CA SER A 174 20.60 -28.26 -26.05
C SER A 174 20.99 -28.41 -24.57
N PRO A 175 20.60 -29.50 -23.89
CA PRO A 175 21.05 -29.80 -22.52
C PRO A 175 22.56 -29.63 -22.32
N VAL A 176 23.35 -30.13 -23.28
CA VAL A 176 24.82 -30.05 -23.28
C VAL A 176 25.27 -28.57 -23.34
N ALA A 177 24.73 -27.79 -24.26
CA ALA A 177 25.08 -26.36 -24.40
C ALA A 177 24.62 -25.51 -23.21
N LEU A 178 23.40 -25.72 -22.71
CA LEU A 178 22.85 -24.97 -21.56
C LEU A 178 23.64 -25.20 -20.26
N LEU A 179 24.20 -26.40 -20.11
CA LEU A 179 25.06 -26.75 -18.98
C LEU A 179 26.54 -26.41 -19.23
N GLY A 180 26.87 -25.83 -20.40
CA GLY A 180 28.24 -25.44 -20.75
C GLY A 180 29.20 -26.61 -20.87
N LEU A 181 28.67 -27.79 -21.22
CA LEU A 181 29.47 -28.99 -21.43
C LEU A 181 30.03 -29.00 -22.85
N GLU A 182 31.27 -29.47 -22.99
CA GLU A 182 31.83 -29.77 -24.31
C GLU A 182 31.14 -31.03 -24.86
N PRO A 183 30.82 -31.08 -26.17
CA PRO A 183 30.28 -32.27 -26.80
C PRO A 183 31.26 -33.43 -26.62
N ALA A 184 30.73 -34.64 -26.44
CA ALA A 184 31.60 -35.79 -26.27
C ALA A 184 32.37 -36.02 -27.59
N PRO A 185 33.62 -36.48 -27.55
CA PRO A 185 34.34 -36.93 -28.74
C PRO A 185 33.51 -38.00 -29.49
N GLU A 186 32.72 -38.77 -28.75
CA GLU A 186 31.86 -39.81 -29.28
C GLU A 186 30.66 -39.27 -30.12
N ASP A 187 30.44 -37.94 -30.10
CA ASP A 187 29.49 -37.17 -30.92
C ASP A 187 30.13 -36.66 -32.24
N ASP A 188 31.34 -37.10 -32.56
CA ASP A 188 32.00 -36.86 -33.86
C ASP A 188 31.04 -37.16 -35.02
N ALA A 189 30.88 -36.20 -35.95
CA ALA A 189 29.87 -36.28 -37.01
C ALA A 189 30.06 -37.50 -37.92
N GLU A 190 31.31 -37.90 -38.17
CA GLU A 190 31.62 -39.09 -38.96
C GLU A 190 31.29 -40.37 -38.18
N LEU A 191 31.65 -40.44 -36.90
CA LEU A 191 31.29 -41.55 -36.03
C LEU A 191 29.77 -41.71 -35.87
N ALA A 192 29.04 -40.61 -35.70
CA ALA A 192 27.58 -40.58 -35.63
C ALA A 192 26.96 -41.10 -36.93
N ARG A 193 27.46 -40.64 -38.09
CA ARG A 193 27.05 -41.13 -39.41
C ARG A 193 27.29 -42.63 -39.57
N LEU A 194 28.48 -43.13 -39.21
CA LEU A 194 28.81 -44.55 -39.32
C LEU A 194 27.93 -45.42 -38.40
N LYS A 195 27.63 -44.96 -37.18
CA LYS A 195 26.70 -45.63 -36.27
C LYS A 195 25.28 -45.68 -36.84
N ALA A 196 24.81 -44.59 -37.47
CA ALA A 196 23.50 -44.55 -38.12
C ALA A 196 23.43 -45.51 -39.31
N GLU A 197 24.45 -45.54 -40.17
CA GLU A 197 24.55 -46.51 -41.27
C GLU A 197 24.55 -47.95 -40.75
N LEU A 198 25.31 -48.23 -39.68
CA LEU A 198 25.33 -49.55 -39.04
C LEU A 198 23.95 -49.94 -38.52
N ARG A 199 23.26 -49.02 -37.83
CA ARG A 199 21.91 -49.25 -37.28
C ARG A 199 20.90 -49.54 -38.39
N ILE A 200 20.94 -48.83 -39.51
CA ILE A 200 20.06 -49.09 -40.67
C ILE A 200 20.25 -50.54 -41.18
N VAL A 201 21.49 -51.02 -41.25
CA VAL A 201 21.78 -52.39 -41.71
C VAL A 201 21.33 -53.43 -40.67
N VAL A 202 21.43 -53.13 -39.37
CA VAL A 202 20.94 -54.00 -38.28
C VAL A 202 19.40 -54.05 -38.27
N ASP A 203 18.74 -52.91 -38.44
CA ASP A 203 17.28 -52.79 -38.30
C ASP A 203 16.51 -53.17 -39.58
N SER A 204 17.21 -53.38 -40.70
CA SER A 204 16.62 -53.84 -41.98
C SER A 204 16.69 -55.37 -42.11
N PRO A 205 15.66 -56.15 -41.71
CA PRO A 205 15.69 -57.60 -41.83
C PRO A 205 15.68 -58.02 -43.31
N THR A 206 16.49 -59.04 -43.64
CA THR A 206 16.37 -59.74 -44.92
C THR A 206 15.07 -60.53 -44.94
N LYS A 207 14.23 -60.31 -45.96
CA LYS A 207 12.93 -60.99 -46.07
C LYS A 207 13.13 -62.51 -46.16
N PRO A 208 12.39 -63.34 -45.40
CA PRO A 208 12.51 -64.79 -45.52
C PRO A 208 12.13 -65.25 -46.92
N ALA A 209 12.84 -66.26 -47.43
CA ALA A 209 12.63 -66.80 -48.77
C ALA A 209 11.26 -67.48 -48.91
N ALA A 210 10.53 -67.21 -50.01
CA ALA A 210 9.23 -67.83 -50.28
C ALA A 210 9.31 -69.04 -51.23
N ASN A 211 10.41 -69.20 -51.97
CA ASN A 211 10.70 -70.34 -52.84
C ASN A 211 12.21 -70.60 -52.97
N VAL A 212 12.60 -71.64 -53.72
CA VAL A 212 14.02 -72.06 -53.87
C VAL A 212 14.88 -71.00 -54.56
N LEU A 213 14.32 -70.26 -55.53
CA LEU A 213 15.04 -69.16 -56.19
C LEU A 213 15.26 -67.99 -55.21
N ASP A 214 14.24 -67.70 -54.39
CA ASP A 214 14.30 -66.71 -53.31
C ASP A 214 15.27 -67.14 -52.21
N LEU A 215 15.50 -68.45 -52.00
CA LEU A 215 16.45 -68.95 -51.01
C LEU A 215 17.89 -68.61 -51.41
N VAL A 216 18.24 -68.80 -52.68
CA VAL A 216 19.57 -68.42 -53.18
C VAL A 216 19.77 -66.91 -53.08
N ARG A 217 18.75 -66.13 -53.46
CA ARG A 217 18.75 -64.66 -53.31
C ARG A 217 18.83 -64.21 -51.84
N TYR A 218 18.11 -64.89 -50.95
CA TYR A 218 18.16 -64.62 -49.52
C TYR A 218 19.55 -64.90 -48.94
N MET A 219 20.18 -66.01 -49.34
CA MET A 219 21.54 -66.34 -48.88
C MET A 219 22.56 -65.31 -49.36
N THR A 220 22.50 -64.86 -50.62
CA THR A 220 23.40 -63.83 -51.13
C THR A 220 23.16 -62.46 -50.49
N GLU A 221 21.90 -62.05 -50.28
CA GLU A 221 21.55 -60.81 -49.58
C GLU A 221 21.96 -60.86 -48.10
N ARG A 222 21.78 -62.00 -47.43
CA ARG A 222 22.21 -62.22 -46.04
C ARG A 222 23.73 -62.14 -45.91
N ASP A 223 24.47 -62.82 -46.78
CA ASP A 223 25.93 -62.86 -46.71
C ASP A 223 26.53 -61.48 -47.06
N ALA A 224 25.97 -60.77 -48.05
CA ALA A 224 26.33 -59.38 -48.34
C ALA A 224 26.05 -58.44 -47.16
N ARG A 225 24.92 -58.61 -46.46
CA ARG A 225 24.58 -57.87 -45.24
C ARG A 225 25.57 -58.15 -44.11
N ILE A 226 25.97 -59.41 -43.89
CA ILE A 226 26.96 -59.76 -42.86
C ILE A 226 28.32 -59.11 -43.17
N VAL A 227 28.76 -59.14 -44.44
CA VAL A 227 30.00 -58.46 -44.86
C VAL A 227 29.91 -56.96 -44.59
N ARG A 228 28.78 -56.33 -44.95
CA ARG A 228 28.56 -54.90 -44.71
C ARG A 228 28.51 -54.55 -43.23
N LEU A 229 27.88 -55.39 -42.39
CA LEU A 229 27.86 -55.22 -40.94
C LEU A 229 29.27 -55.27 -40.35
N ARG A 230 30.10 -56.24 -40.77
CA ARG A 230 31.49 -56.35 -40.31
C ARG A 230 32.32 -55.13 -40.73
N GLU A 231 32.17 -54.70 -41.98
CA GLU A 231 32.86 -53.51 -42.50
C GLU A 231 32.47 -52.25 -41.72
N LEU A 232 31.17 -51.98 -41.55
CA LEU A 232 30.69 -50.82 -40.79
C LEU A 232 31.10 -50.89 -39.33
N THR A 233 31.06 -52.07 -38.71
CA THR A 233 31.52 -52.26 -37.32
C THR A 233 33.01 -51.93 -37.19
N ALA A 234 33.85 -52.42 -38.12
CA ALA A 234 35.28 -52.13 -38.12
C ALA A 234 35.57 -50.64 -38.31
N ARG A 235 34.84 -49.96 -39.21
CA ARG A 235 34.95 -48.51 -39.43
C ARG A 235 34.52 -47.71 -38.20
N VAL A 236 33.42 -48.09 -37.55
CA VAL A 236 32.97 -47.48 -36.29
C VAL A 236 34.03 -47.64 -35.20
N LEU A 237 34.60 -48.83 -35.04
CA LEU A 237 35.65 -49.09 -34.04
C LEU A 237 36.92 -48.27 -34.32
N ALA A 238 37.40 -48.26 -35.56
CA ALA A 238 38.59 -47.50 -35.95
C ALA A 238 38.39 -45.99 -35.76
N ARG A 239 37.25 -45.44 -36.19
CA ARG A 239 36.93 -44.02 -36.00
C ARG A 239 36.81 -43.69 -34.51
N ARG A 240 36.11 -44.53 -33.73
CA ARG A 240 35.99 -44.34 -32.29
C ARG A 240 37.36 -44.34 -31.61
N GLU A 241 38.23 -45.28 -31.94
CA GLU A 241 39.57 -45.34 -31.36
C GLU A 241 40.39 -44.09 -31.72
N TRP A 242 40.33 -43.65 -32.99
CA TRP A 242 41.00 -42.43 -33.44
C TRP A 242 40.51 -41.19 -32.68
N VAL A 243 39.20 -41.01 -32.56
CA VAL A 243 38.62 -39.87 -31.85
C VAL A 243 38.92 -39.91 -30.34
N LEU A 244 38.85 -41.08 -29.70
CA LEU A 244 39.23 -41.22 -28.30
C LEU A 244 40.73 -40.95 -28.09
N ARG A 245 41.57 -41.36 -29.04
CA ARG A 245 43.01 -41.11 -28.99
C ARG A 245 43.29 -39.62 -29.15
N GLU A 246 42.74 -38.96 -30.15
CA GLU A 246 42.89 -37.51 -30.35
C GLU A 246 42.41 -36.70 -29.14
N ALA A 247 41.29 -37.10 -28.53
CA ALA A 247 40.70 -36.37 -27.40
C ALA A 247 41.45 -36.59 -26.07
N TYR A 248 42.13 -37.71 -25.89
CA TYR A 248 42.65 -38.12 -24.58
C TYR A 248 44.15 -38.45 -24.53
N GLU A 249 44.78 -38.72 -25.66
CA GLU A 249 46.21 -39.04 -25.72
C GLU A 249 47.04 -37.80 -25.37
N GLY A 250 48.04 -37.98 -24.51
CA GLY A 250 48.88 -36.88 -24.02
C GLY A 250 48.27 -36.03 -22.90
N LEU A 251 47.04 -36.31 -22.45
CA LEU A 251 46.48 -35.67 -21.26
C LEU A 251 47.00 -36.33 -19.97
N GLU A 252 47.42 -35.49 -19.03
CA GLU A 252 47.76 -35.92 -17.67
C GLU A 252 46.56 -36.61 -17.00
N PRO A 253 46.77 -37.66 -16.17
CA PRO A 253 45.71 -38.39 -15.49
C PRO A 253 44.73 -37.48 -14.71
N ALA A 254 45.25 -36.39 -14.14
CA ALA A 254 44.47 -35.40 -13.39
C ALA A 254 43.47 -34.60 -14.26
N ARG A 255 43.75 -34.43 -15.55
CA ARG A 255 42.82 -33.78 -16.52
C ARG A 255 41.95 -34.81 -17.24
N LEU A 256 42.48 -36.00 -17.45
CA LEU A 256 41.82 -37.09 -18.16
C LEU A 256 40.53 -37.53 -17.47
N HIS A 257 40.54 -37.72 -16.15
CA HIS A 257 39.37 -38.20 -15.41
C HIS A 257 38.18 -37.21 -15.44
N PRO A 258 38.35 -35.93 -15.07
CA PRO A 258 37.27 -34.94 -15.15
C PRO A 258 36.73 -34.76 -16.58
N LEU A 259 37.62 -34.77 -17.58
CA LEU A 259 37.22 -34.62 -18.98
C LEU A 259 36.41 -35.84 -19.46
N ARG A 260 36.85 -37.06 -19.16
CA ARG A 260 36.08 -38.28 -19.46
C ARG A 260 34.73 -38.29 -18.74
N PHE A 261 34.68 -37.82 -17.50
CA PHE A 261 33.42 -37.70 -16.77
C PHE A 261 32.51 -36.64 -17.41
N SER A 262 33.06 -35.49 -17.79
CA SER A 262 32.35 -34.44 -18.55
C SER A 262 31.75 -34.99 -19.84
N HIS A 263 32.54 -35.72 -20.63
CA HIS A 263 32.04 -36.35 -21.85
C HIS A 263 31.02 -37.47 -21.59
N ARG A 264 31.14 -38.22 -20.47
CA ARG A 264 30.09 -39.19 -20.06
C ARG A 264 28.79 -38.46 -19.75
N VAL A 265 28.84 -37.37 -18.99
CA VAL A 265 27.66 -36.54 -18.67
C VAL A 265 27.08 -35.95 -19.95
N ALA A 266 27.91 -35.37 -20.82
CA ALA A 266 27.48 -34.83 -22.12
C ALA A 266 26.79 -35.90 -22.97
N ARG A 267 27.32 -37.13 -23.01
CA ARG A 267 26.70 -38.25 -23.72
C ARG A 267 25.35 -38.65 -23.14
N ILE A 268 25.24 -38.79 -21.81
CA ILE A 268 23.96 -39.09 -21.14
C ILE A 268 22.90 -38.04 -21.50
N LEU A 269 23.33 -36.77 -21.57
CA LEU A 269 22.47 -35.65 -21.93
C LEU A 269 22.20 -35.54 -23.44
N GLY A 270 23.12 -36.00 -24.28
CA GLY A 270 22.97 -36.07 -25.74
C GLY A 270 22.02 -37.19 -26.17
N ASP A 271 21.88 -38.23 -25.34
CA ASP A 271 20.88 -39.29 -25.52
C ASP A 271 19.46 -38.84 -25.13
N VAL A 272 19.30 -37.66 -24.50
CA VAL A 272 17.98 -37.06 -24.28
C VAL A 272 17.42 -36.67 -25.66
N PRO A 273 16.32 -37.28 -26.12
CA PRO A 273 15.85 -37.11 -27.49
C PRO A 273 15.40 -35.67 -27.75
N MET A 274 16.31 -34.88 -28.32
CA MET A 274 16.03 -33.52 -28.78
C MET A 274 15.54 -33.57 -30.23
N ARG A 275 14.22 -33.49 -30.43
CA ARG A 275 13.67 -33.23 -31.77
C ARG A 275 13.87 -31.74 -32.10
N LEU A 276 14.97 -31.48 -32.80
CA LEU A 276 15.24 -30.20 -33.43
C LEU A 276 14.30 -30.05 -34.64
N ASP A 277 13.13 -29.46 -34.43
CA ASP A 277 12.31 -29.01 -35.55
C ASP A 277 12.75 -27.59 -35.93
N PRO A 278 13.40 -27.36 -37.10
CA PRO A 278 13.75 -26.02 -37.54
C PRO A 278 12.52 -25.15 -37.81
N ALA A 279 11.32 -25.72 -37.88
CA ALA A 279 10.06 -24.99 -37.91
C ALA A 279 9.48 -24.66 -36.51
N ALA A 280 10.05 -25.20 -35.42
CA ALA A 280 9.54 -25.11 -34.04
C ALA A 280 9.23 -23.67 -33.62
N ASP A 281 7.96 -23.36 -33.44
CA ASP A 281 7.53 -22.04 -33.01
C ASP A 281 7.97 -21.74 -31.56
N ARG A 282 7.52 -20.59 -31.04
CA ARG A 282 7.85 -20.16 -29.69
C ARG A 282 7.31 -21.13 -28.62
N GLY A 283 6.11 -21.66 -28.79
CA GLY A 283 5.50 -22.62 -27.87
C GLY A 283 6.27 -23.93 -27.87
N ASP A 284 6.70 -24.39 -29.05
CA ASP A 284 7.54 -25.56 -29.20
C ASP A 284 8.90 -25.41 -28.50
N ILE A 285 9.54 -24.24 -28.61
CA ILE A 285 10.81 -23.96 -27.92
C ILE A 285 10.64 -24.01 -26.40
N VAL A 286 9.59 -23.37 -25.86
CA VAL A 286 9.34 -23.36 -24.41
C VAL A 286 8.96 -24.75 -23.90
N ARG A 287 8.15 -25.50 -24.63
CA ARG A 287 7.87 -26.91 -24.32
C ARG A 287 9.13 -27.74 -24.31
N MET A 288 9.97 -27.63 -25.35
CA MET A 288 11.22 -28.35 -25.45
C MET A 288 12.14 -28.03 -24.27
N LEU A 289 12.22 -26.77 -23.83
CA LEU A 289 12.98 -26.40 -22.64
C LEU A 289 12.44 -27.05 -21.37
N ALA A 290 11.11 -27.13 -21.19
CA ALA A 290 10.50 -27.82 -20.06
C ALA A 290 10.75 -29.33 -20.09
N GLU A 291 10.59 -29.96 -21.26
CA GLU A 291 10.92 -31.38 -21.48
C GLU A 291 12.39 -31.67 -21.16
N ASN A 292 13.29 -30.83 -21.66
CA ASN A 292 14.72 -30.95 -21.40
C ASN A 292 15.02 -30.81 -19.90
N GLU A 293 14.47 -29.81 -19.22
CA GLU A 293 14.71 -29.63 -17.77
C GLU A 293 14.29 -30.90 -16.98
N ALA A 294 13.12 -31.45 -17.32
CA ALA A 294 12.59 -32.67 -16.70
C ALA A 294 13.44 -33.91 -17.03
N ALA A 295 13.81 -34.09 -18.29
CA ALA A 295 14.62 -35.21 -18.76
C ALA A 295 16.04 -35.18 -18.17
N VAL A 296 16.66 -34.01 -18.12
CA VAL A 296 17.97 -33.79 -17.52
C VAL A 296 17.94 -34.06 -16.02
N SER A 297 16.97 -33.48 -15.30
CA SER A 297 16.85 -33.71 -13.85
C SER A 297 16.65 -35.20 -13.55
N THR A 298 15.78 -35.89 -14.31
CA THR A 298 15.52 -37.32 -14.13
C THR A 298 16.71 -38.19 -14.51
N GLY A 299 17.35 -37.90 -15.65
CA GLY A 299 18.50 -38.65 -16.15
C GLY A 299 19.72 -38.55 -15.24
N LEU A 300 20.04 -37.33 -14.78
CA LEU A 300 21.14 -37.12 -13.83
C LEU A 300 20.85 -37.77 -12.47
N LYS A 301 19.62 -37.67 -11.94
CA LYS A 301 19.24 -38.34 -10.69
C LYS A 301 19.31 -39.87 -10.78
N ARG A 302 18.95 -40.43 -11.94
CA ARG A 302 18.98 -41.87 -12.15
C ARG A 302 20.41 -42.42 -12.29
N GLU A 303 21.28 -41.68 -12.97
CA GLU A 303 22.64 -42.13 -13.24
C GLU A 303 23.61 -41.82 -12.10
N PHE A 304 23.32 -40.79 -11.30
CA PHE A 304 24.19 -40.31 -10.23
C PHE A 304 23.38 -40.22 -8.92
N ASP A 305 23.17 -41.37 -8.27
CA ASP A 305 22.43 -41.46 -7.01
C ASP A 305 23.37 -41.56 -5.79
N THR A 306 24.65 -41.87 -6.00
CA THR A 306 25.63 -41.97 -4.91
C THR A 306 26.25 -40.60 -4.56
N PRO A 307 26.61 -40.36 -3.27
CA PRO A 307 27.25 -39.11 -2.87
C PRO A 307 28.57 -38.81 -3.60
N VAL A 308 29.32 -39.85 -3.96
CA VAL A 308 30.61 -39.74 -4.66
C VAL A 308 30.40 -39.29 -6.10
N GLU A 309 29.42 -39.87 -6.79
CA GLU A 309 29.08 -39.51 -8.16
C GLU A 309 28.47 -38.11 -8.26
N LEU A 310 27.60 -37.75 -7.32
CA LEU A 310 27.06 -36.40 -7.22
C LEU A 310 28.18 -35.37 -7.01
N ALA A 311 29.19 -35.67 -6.19
CA ALA A 311 30.35 -34.79 -6.01
C ALA A 311 31.19 -34.64 -7.29
N ALA A 312 31.39 -35.72 -8.05
CA ALA A 312 32.06 -35.67 -9.35
C ALA A 312 31.25 -34.84 -10.36
N LEU A 313 29.93 -35.03 -10.40
CA LEU A 313 29.01 -34.25 -11.23
C LEU A 313 29.05 -32.77 -10.87
N ALA A 314 29.06 -32.44 -9.57
CA ALA A 314 29.16 -31.07 -9.10
C ALA A 314 30.44 -30.38 -9.55
N ALA A 315 31.58 -31.09 -9.52
CA ALA A 315 32.86 -30.57 -9.97
C ALA A 315 32.86 -30.31 -11.48
N VAL A 316 32.29 -31.22 -12.27
CA VAL A 316 32.24 -31.10 -13.74
C VAL A 316 31.30 -29.98 -14.19
N LEU A 317 30.09 -29.91 -13.62
CA LEU A 317 29.13 -28.85 -13.93
C LEU A 317 29.49 -27.50 -13.31
N ARG A 318 30.54 -27.44 -12.47
CA ARG A 318 30.92 -26.27 -11.67
C ARG A 318 29.73 -25.73 -10.89
N LEU A 319 29.00 -26.63 -10.21
CA LEU A 319 27.77 -26.28 -9.51
C LEU A 319 28.06 -25.19 -8.46
N PRO A 320 27.34 -24.07 -8.47
CA PRO A 320 27.36 -23.14 -7.36
C PRO A 320 26.81 -23.86 -6.13
N ARG A 321 27.50 -23.72 -5.00
CA ARG A 321 27.00 -24.25 -3.73
C ARG A 321 25.96 -23.29 -3.19
N TYR A 322 24.79 -23.80 -2.81
CA TYR A 322 23.78 -23.03 -2.11
C TYR A 322 23.71 -23.45 -0.64
N CYS A 323 23.46 -22.46 0.19
CA CYS A 323 23.33 -22.57 1.61
C CYS A 323 21.92 -22.14 2.02
N THR A 324 21.50 -22.63 3.16
CA THR A 324 20.28 -22.22 3.85
C THR A 324 20.63 -21.88 5.31
N VAL A 325 19.77 -21.13 5.99
CA VAL A 325 19.99 -20.81 7.40
C VAL A 325 19.13 -21.68 8.31
N ALA A 326 19.75 -22.31 9.30
CA ALA A 326 19.03 -22.94 10.40
C ALA A 326 18.55 -21.86 11.37
N SER A 327 17.28 -21.47 11.29
CA SER A 327 16.69 -20.58 12.30
C SER A 327 16.60 -21.29 13.66
N PRO A 328 17.08 -20.68 14.75
CA PRO A 328 16.97 -21.23 16.10
C PRO A 328 15.54 -21.21 16.64
N ASP A 329 14.63 -20.44 16.03
CA ASP A 329 13.26 -20.29 16.51
C ASP A 329 12.35 -21.37 15.88
N LEU A 330 12.28 -22.53 16.55
CA LEU A 330 11.44 -23.69 16.16
C LEU A 330 9.96 -23.34 15.94
N ARG A 331 9.45 -22.24 16.53
CA ARG A 331 8.06 -21.78 16.35
C ARG A 331 7.77 -21.25 14.95
N LEU A 332 8.79 -20.80 14.20
CA LEU A 332 8.67 -20.45 12.78
C LEU A 332 8.57 -21.70 11.88
N ARG A 333 8.96 -22.89 12.38
CA ARG A 333 8.91 -24.17 11.64
C ARG A 333 7.58 -24.94 11.81
N LEU A 334 6.79 -24.63 12.83
CA LEU A 334 5.63 -25.43 13.26
C LEU A 334 4.27 -25.02 12.65
N ARG A 335 4.26 -24.29 11.53
CA ARG A 335 3.11 -24.37 10.61
C ARG A 335 3.40 -25.48 9.61
N GLU A 336 3.38 -26.71 10.14
CA GLU A 336 3.13 -27.91 9.34
C GLU A 336 1.87 -27.62 8.53
N PHE A 337 2.04 -27.45 7.23
CA PHE A 337 0.93 -27.65 6.32
C PHE A 337 0.56 -29.12 6.45
N ASP A 338 -0.57 -29.40 7.10
CA ASP A 338 -1.23 -30.71 7.06
C ASP A 338 -1.60 -31.01 5.60
N PHE A 339 -0.63 -31.47 4.82
CA PHE A 339 -0.92 -32.35 3.70
C PHE A 339 -1.04 -33.76 4.29
N GLU A 340 -2.22 -34.07 4.84
CA GLU A 340 -2.66 -35.46 4.99
C GLU A 340 -2.79 -36.05 3.57
N GLY A 341 -1.68 -36.54 3.02
CA GLY A 341 -1.63 -36.97 1.63
C GLY A 341 -0.28 -37.53 1.22
N GLN A 342 0.09 -38.66 1.82
CA GLN A 342 1.04 -39.67 1.33
C GLN A 342 2.36 -39.18 0.68
N GLY A 343 3.43 -39.23 1.47
CA GLY A 343 4.68 -39.84 1.01
C GLY A 343 5.52 -39.05 0.02
N THR A 344 5.99 -37.86 0.39
CA THR A 344 7.33 -37.40 -0.04
C THR A 344 8.06 -36.77 1.13
N SER A 345 9.11 -37.47 1.57
CA SER A 345 10.05 -36.99 2.57
C SER A 345 10.76 -35.73 2.06
N GLY A 346 10.78 -34.67 2.87
CA GLY A 346 11.97 -33.80 2.94
C GLY A 346 11.89 -32.35 2.45
N MET A 347 10.72 -31.72 2.33
CA MET A 347 10.65 -30.25 2.35
C MET A 347 9.82 -29.77 3.53
N LEU A 348 10.37 -29.94 4.74
CA LEU A 348 10.09 -28.97 5.80
C LEU A 348 10.48 -27.62 5.22
N VAL A 349 9.48 -26.77 4.97
CA VAL A 349 9.63 -25.40 4.45
C VAL A 349 10.52 -24.64 5.44
N ASN A 350 11.83 -24.70 5.22
CA ASN A 350 12.76 -23.80 5.86
C ASN A 350 12.47 -22.44 5.24
N ASN A 351 11.78 -21.57 5.97
CA ASN A 351 11.59 -20.16 5.62
C ASN A 351 12.92 -19.42 5.36
N ALA A 352 14.07 -20.05 5.58
CA ALA A 352 15.39 -19.49 5.31
C ALA A 352 15.83 -19.55 3.84
N GLY A 353 14.99 -20.05 2.91
CA GLY A 353 15.29 -20.05 1.47
C GLY A 353 16.65 -20.69 1.12
N ALA A 354 17.07 -20.47 -0.13
CA ALA A 354 18.40 -20.84 -0.62
C ALA A 354 19.15 -19.58 -1.08
N PHE A 355 20.44 -19.49 -0.78
CA PHE A 355 21.32 -18.41 -1.22
C PHE A 355 22.71 -18.97 -1.55
N PRO A 356 23.49 -18.31 -2.44
CA PRO A 356 24.85 -18.75 -2.73
C PRO A 356 25.69 -18.85 -1.46
N CYS A 357 26.32 -20.01 -1.24
CA CYS A 357 27.23 -20.18 -0.11
C CYS A 357 28.39 -19.21 -0.22
N PHE A 358 28.74 -18.61 0.91
CA PHE A 358 29.98 -17.87 1.09
C PHE A 358 30.91 -18.66 2.01
N GLN A 359 32.21 -18.36 1.95
CA GLN A 359 33.16 -18.93 2.89
C GLN A 359 32.81 -18.42 4.29
N ALA A 360 32.34 -19.32 5.14
CA ALA A 360 32.09 -19.01 6.54
C ALA A 360 33.45 -18.68 7.19
N THR A 361 33.56 -17.48 7.74
CA THR A 361 34.63 -17.13 8.67
C THR A 361 34.29 -17.72 10.04
N ASP A 362 35.26 -17.93 10.92
CA ASP A 362 34.97 -18.36 12.30
C ASP A 362 34.25 -17.27 13.13
N ALA A 363 34.22 -16.04 12.62
CA ALA A 363 33.59 -14.90 13.28
C ALA A 363 32.09 -14.77 12.91
N PRO A 364 31.24 -14.28 13.82
CA PRO A 364 29.87 -13.89 13.51
C PRO A 364 29.80 -12.91 12.33
N LEU A 365 28.89 -13.16 11.40
CA LEU A 365 28.67 -12.31 10.24
C LEU A 365 27.64 -11.24 10.58
N GLN A 366 27.98 -9.98 10.29
CA GLN A 366 27.11 -8.84 10.55
C GLN A 366 26.06 -8.73 9.43
N LEU A 367 24.79 -8.70 9.82
CA LEU A 367 23.65 -8.59 8.93
C LEU A 367 23.07 -7.17 8.99
N ALA A 368 22.90 -6.55 7.82
CA ALA A 368 22.16 -5.31 7.70
C ALA A 368 20.82 -5.58 7.00
N SER A 369 19.71 -5.29 7.69
CA SER A 369 18.37 -5.38 7.10
C SER A 369 18.26 -4.47 5.87
N LEU A 370 17.71 -5.00 4.78
CA LEU A 370 17.37 -4.21 3.59
C LEU A 370 16.14 -3.30 3.84
N GLY A 371 15.47 -3.46 4.99
CA GLY A 371 14.24 -2.79 5.32
C GLY A 371 13.00 -3.53 4.81
N PHE A 372 11.84 -3.14 5.34
CA PHE A 372 10.57 -3.85 5.12
C PHE A 372 10.13 -3.89 3.66
N ARG A 373 10.24 -2.76 2.95
CA ARG A 373 9.80 -2.65 1.55
C ARG A 373 10.58 -3.60 0.63
N GLU A 374 11.90 -3.59 0.72
CA GLU A 374 12.76 -4.45 -0.10
C GLU A 374 12.60 -5.92 0.29
N SER A 375 12.50 -6.22 1.59
CA SER A 375 12.26 -7.59 2.08
C SER A 375 10.95 -8.19 1.56
N VAL A 376 9.88 -7.41 1.46
CA VAL A 376 8.62 -7.84 0.84
C VAL A 376 8.79 -8.14 -0.65
N HIS A 377 9.52 -7.30 -1.40
CA HIS A 377 9.78 -7.56 -2.82
C HIS A 377 10.61 -8.82 -3.03
N ARG A 378 11.65 -9.03 -2.22
CA ARG A 378 12.47 -10.25 -2.27
C ARG A 378 11.70 -11.51 -1.87
N SER A 379 10.78 -11.40 -0.90
CA SER A 379 9.88 -12.50 -0.54
C SER A 379 8.96 -12.87 -1.71
N ILE A 380 8.38 -11.88 -2.41
CA ILE A 380 7.55 -12.11 -3.61
C ILE A 380 8.36 -12.82 -4.70
N ASP A 381 9.59 -12.37 -4.96
CA ASP A 381 10.48 -12.98 -5.96
C ASP A 381 10.83 -14.43 -5.61
N ARG A 382 11.14 -14.70 -4.34
CA ARG A 382 11.42 -16.03 -3.81
C ARG A 382 10.23 -16.97 -4.01
N TRP A 383 9.05 -16.58 -3.53
CA TRP A 383 7.85 -17.41 -3.65
C TRP A 383 7.49 -17.73 -5.10
N HIS A 384 7.66 -16.76 -6.00
CA HIS A 384 7.48 -16.99 -7.42
C HIS A 384 8.49 -18.00 -7.97
N GLY A 385 9.77 -17.87 -7.61
CA GLY A 385 10.82 -18.83 -8.01
C GLY A 385 10.56 -20.26 -7.52
N GLU A 386 10.17 -20.40 -6.26
CA GLU A 386 9.85 -21.67 -5.62
C GLU A 386 8.61 -22.34 -6.23
N SER A 387 7.64 -21.55 -6.70
CA SER A 387 6.42 -22.07 -7.34
C SER A 387 6.63 -22.42 -8.82
N ALA A 388 7.40 -21.60 -9.54
CA ALA A 388 7.55 -21.74 -10.99
C ALA A 388 8.36 -22.99 -11.38
N SER A 389 9.51 -23.21 -10.76
CA SER A 389 10.43 -24.31 -11.15
C SER A 389 9.79 -25.70 -11.07
N PRO A 390 9.14 -26.12 -9.96
CA PRO A 390 8.47 -27.41 -9.88
C PRO A 390 7.35 -27.57 -10.90
N ALA A 391 6.56 -26.51 -11.14
CA ALA A 391 5.48 -26.53 -12.12
C ALA A 391 6.01 -26.74 -13.55
N PHE A 392 7.10 -26.06 -13.93
CA PHE A 392 7.76 -26.25 -15.23
C PHE A 392 8.33 -27.65 -15.43
N ARG A 393 9.02 -28.19 -14.42
CA ARG A 393 9.56 -29.56 -14.50
C ARG A 393 8.44 -30.59 -14.64
N ARG A 394 7.33 -30.43 -13.91
CA ARG A 394 6.23 -31.38 -13.98
C ARG A 394 5.44 -31.26 -15.29
N LEU A 395 5.30 -30.06 -15.85
CA LEU A 395 4.83 -29.85 -17.23
C LEU A 395 5.67 -30.63 -18.25
N GLY A 396 7.00 -30.51 -18.17
CA GLY A 396 7.93 -31.24 -19.04
C GLY A 396 7.79 -32.76 -18.90
N ALA A 397 7.67 -33.26 -17.67
CA ALA A 397 7.45 -34.68 -17.40
C ALA A 397 6.14 -35.21 -18.01
N LEU A 398 5.05 -34.45 -17.89
CA LEU A 398 3.76 -34.80 -18.48
C LEU A 398 3.81 -34.81 -20.02
N SER A 399 4.51 -33.83 -20.62
CA SER A 399 4.74 -33.81 -22.07
C SER A 399 5.42 -35.09 -22.56
N MET A 400 6.47 -35.52 -21.86
CA MET A 400 7.19 -36.75 -22.18
C MET A 400 6.31 -38.01 -22.02
N GLN A 401 5.49 -38.08 -20.98
CA GLN A 401 4.57 -39.20 -20.75
C GLN A 401 3.48 -39.27 -21.82
N ALA A 402 2.92 -38.12 -22.21
CA ALA A 402 1.93 -38.03 -23.28
C ALA A 402 2.48 -38.60 -24.60
N ARG A 403 3.72 -38.23 -24.96
CA ARG A 403 4.41 -38.75 -26.15
C ARG A 403 4.69 -40.23 -26.11
N ALA A 404 4.96 -40.78 -24.93
CA ALA A 404 5.14 -42.21 -24.74
C ALA A 404 3.82 -42.99 -24.90
N GLY A 405 2.68 -42.32 -25.13
CA GLY A 405 1.35 -42.94 -25.21
C GLY A 405 0.85 -43.44 -23.86
N GLY A 406 1.42 -42.96 -22.76
CA GLY A 406 1.20 -43.49 -21.42
C GLY A 406 -0.02 -42.95 -20.67
N THR A 407 -0.61 -41.83 -21.13
CA THR A 407 -1.64 -41.10 -20.39
C THR A 407 -2.70 -40.49 -21.30
N ASP A 408 -3.98 -40.60 -20.89
CA ASP A 408 -5.11 -39.93 -21.56
C ASP A 408 -5.06 -38.41 -21.32
N ALA A 409 -5.50 -37.63 -22.30
CA ALA A 409 -5.51 -36.16 -22.26
C ALA A 409 -6.26 -35.60 -21.04
N ASN A 410 -7.32 -36.29 -20.59
CA ASN A 410 -8.04 -35.91 -19.37
C ASN A 410 -7.21 -36.12 -18.10
N SER A 411 -6.39 -37.19 -18.04
CA SER A 411 -5.50 -37.42 -16.90
C SER A 411 -4.41 -36.35 -16.83
N ILE A 412 -3.88 -35.94 -17.98
CA ILE A 412 -2.90 -34.87 -18.09
C ILE A 412 -3.52 -33.54 -17.66
N ALA A 413 -4.73 -33.20 -18.15
CA ALA A 413 -5.43 -31.98 -17.74
C ALA A 413 -5.72 -31.93 -16.23
N ASN A 414 -6.16 -33.03 -15.63
CA ASN A 414 -6.38 -33.13 -14.18
C ASN A 414 -5.06 -33.02 -13.40
N GLU A 415 -4.01 -33.66 -13.88
CA GLU A 415 -2.70 -33.61 -13.22
C GLU A 415 -2.08 -32.22 -13.33
N LEU A 416 -2.24 -31.55 -14.48
CA LEU A 416 -1.87 -30.14 -14.72
C LEU A 416 -2.62 -29.19 -13.79
N GLY A 417 -3.93 -29.37 -13.63
CA GLY A 417 -4.75 -28.60 -12.69
C GLY A 417 -4.30 -28.76 -11.24
N SER A 418 -3.70 -29.91 -10.90
CA SER A 418 -3.13 -30.20 -9.58
C SER A 418 -1.71 -29.64 -9.37
N LEU A 419 -1.00 -29.20 -10.43
CA LEU A 419 0.37 -28.67 -10.33
C LEU A 419 0.44 -27.29 -9.70
N VAL A 420 -0.58 -26.49 -9.98
CA VAL A 420 -0.74 -25.19 -9.39
C VAL A 420 -1.73 -25.39 -8.25
N PRO A 421 -1.33 -25.15 -6.99
CA PRO A 421 -2.26 -25.20 -5.87
C PRO A 421 -3.53 -24.43 -6.22
N ALA A 422 -4.72 -24.97 -5.94
CA ALA A 422 -5.96 -24.23 -6.18
C ALA A 422 -6.06 -22.97 -5.30
N THR A 423 -5.37 -23.00 -4.15
CA THR A 423 -5.26 -21.89 -3.21
C THR A 423 -3.85 -21.83 -2.64
N ILE A 424 -3.33 -20.61 -2.44
CA ILE A 424 -2.19 -20.38 -1.57
C ILE A 424 -2.77 -19.91 -0.24
N HIS A 425 -2.70 -20.72 0.81
CA HIS A 425 -3.10 -20.24 2.14
C HIS A 425 -1.98 -19.41 2.74
N LEU A 426 -2.15 -18.09 2.75
CA LEU A 426 -1.21 -17.16 3.41
C LEU A 426 -1.41 -17.18 4.95
N GLY A 427 -2.37 -17.97 5.42
CA GLY A 427 -2.76 -18.18 6.81
C GLY A 427 -3.49 -16.99 7.38
N ARG A 428 -4.68 -17.16 7.96
CA ARG A 428 -5.42 -16.05 8.58
C ARG A 428 -4.95 -15.85 10.03
N GLN A 429 -4.90 -14.60 10.49
CA GLN A 429 -4.72 -14.28 11.91
C GLN A 429 -6.09 -14.12 12.58
N GLU A 430 -6.13 -14.29 13.89
CA GLU A 430 -7.34 -13.92 14.64
C GLU A 430 -7.59 -12.41 14.52
N CYS A 431 -8.66 -12.05 13.80
CA CYS A 431 -9.17 -10.69 13.77
C CYS A 431 -9.98 -10.46 15.05
N ARG A 432 -9.44 -9.63 15.95
CA ARG A 432 -10.10 -9.18 17.18
C ARG A 432 -9.98 -7.67 17.29
N TRP A 433 -10.91 -7.01 17.96
CA TRP A 433 -10.91 -5.55 18.16
C TRP A 433 -9.59 -5.03 18.77
N ASN A 434 -8.94 -5.83 19.63
CA ASN A 434 -7.65 -5.50 20.23
C ASN A 434 -6.42 -5.84 19.36
N ARG A 435 -6.62 -6.38 18.14
CA ARG A 435 -5.59 -6.69 17.14
C ARG A 435 -6.04 -6.27 15.73
N PRO A 436 -6.35 -4.98 15.49
CA PRO A 436 -6.89 -4.51 14.21
C PRO A 436 -5.92 -4.75 13.03
N ALA A 437 -4.61 -4.80 13.30
CA ALA A 437 -3.60 -5.15 12.31
C ALA A 437 -3.82 -6.54 11.69
N GLY A 438 -4.30 -7.52 12.49
CA GLY A 438 -4.61 -8.87 12.00
C GLY A 438 -5.77 -8.85 11.00
N CYS A 439 -6.79 -8.00 11.21
CA CYS A 439 -7.91 -7.84 10.29
C CYS A 439 -7.46 -7.22 8.96
N LEU A 440 -6.61 -6.20 9.02
CA LEU A 440 -6.08 -5.50 7.85
C LEU A 440 -5.13 -6.40 7.03
N LEU A 441 -4.29 -7.18 7.72
CA LEU A 441 -3.46 -8.20 7.09
C LEU A 441 -4.29 -9.33 6.49
N ASN A 442 -5.38 -9.75 7.13
CA ASN A 442 -6.28 -10.75 6.59
C ASN A 442 -6.99 -10.27 5.33
N SER A 443 -7.44 -9.01 5.25
CA SER A 443 -8.06 -8.49 4.02
C SER A 443 -7.06 -8.42 2.85
N VAL A 444 -5.80 -8.09 3.16
CA VAL A 444 -4.71 -8.14 2.18
C VAL A 444 -4.46 -9.58 1.72
N ARG A 445 -4.37 -10.52 2.66
CA ARG A 445 -4.19 -11.94 2.37
C ARG A 445 -5.36 -12.48 1.55
N GLU A 446 -6.59 -12.22 1.95
CA GLU A 446 -7.81 -12.61 1.24
C GLU A 446 -7.83 -12.06 -0.18
N SER A 447 -7.45 -10.80 -0.39
CA SER A 447 -7.32 -10.25 -1.76
C SER A 447 -6.28 -10.97 -2.61
N LEU A 448 -5.17 -11.41 -2.00
CA LEU A 448 -4.12 -12.19 -2.68
C LEU A 448 -4.56 -13.63 -2.92
N GLU A 449 -5.23 -14.26 -1.95
CA GLU A 449 -5.83 -15.59 -2.02
C GLU A 449 -6.89 -15.63 -3.13
N ASP A 450 -7.81 -14.66 -3.17
CA ASP A 450 -8.86 -14.52 -4.18
C ASP A 450 -8.28 -14.21 -5.56
N GLY A 451 -7.28 -13.32 -5.62
CA GLY A 451 -6.58 -13.00 -6.87
C GLY A 451 -5.85 -14.22 -7.44
N TYR A 452 -5.27 -15.04 -6.58
CA TYR A 452 -4.63 -16.30 -6.95
C TYR A 452 -5.65 -17.37 -7.36
N ALA A 453 -6.70 -17.59 -6.57
CA ALA A 453 -7.77 -18.54 -6.87
C ALA A 453 -8.49 -18.19 -8.18
N SER A 454 -8.75 -16.90 -8.44
CA SER A 454 -9.30 -16.44 -9.72
C SER A 454 -8.34 -16.67 -10.89
N ALA A 455 -7.04 -16.51 -10.66
CA ALA A 455 -6.03 -16.81 -11.67
C ALA A 455 -5.89 -18.31 -11.95
N HIS A 456 -6.01 -19.14 -10.92
CA HIS A 456 -6.03 -20.60 -11.02
C HIS A 456 -7.29 -21.08 -11.75
N GLY A 457 -8.48 -20.59 -11.37
CA GLY A 457 -9.73 -20.94 -12.04
C GLY A 457 -9.70 -20.63 -13.54
N LYS A 458 -9.16 -19.47 -13.95
CA LYS A 458 -8.98 -19.15 -15.37
C LYS A 458 -7.99 -20.07 -16.09
N LEU A 459 -6.93 -20.50 -15.40
CA LEU A 459 -5.98 -21.48 -15.94
C LEU A 459 -6.68 -22.82 -16.14
N GLN A 460 -7.45 -23.27 -15.15
CA GLN A 460 -8.23 -24.50 -15.22
C GLN A 460 -9.29 -24.45 -16.32
N ASP A 461 -10.04 -23.34 -16.43
CA ASP A 461 -11.02 -23.15 -17.51
C ASP A 461 -10.35 -23.22 -18.89
N SER A 462 -9.16 -22.62 -19.04
CA SER A 462 -8.40 -22.68 -20.30
C SER A 462 -7.88 -24.08 -20.62
N LEU A 463 -7.48 -24.83 -19.58
CA LEU A 463 -7.05 -26.22 -19.67
C LEU A 463 -8.21 -27.13 -20.08
N GLU A 464 -9.36 -26.98 -19.43
CA GLU A 464 -10.56 -27.77 -19.71
C GLU A 464 -11.13 -27.47 -21.11
N ALA A 465 -11.16 -26.20 -21.52
CA ALA A 465 -11.56 -25.81 -22.87
C ALA A 465 -10.61 -26.39 -23.93
N GLY A 466 -9.31 -26.40 -23.66
CA GLY A 466 -8.31 -27.02 -24.54
C GLY A 466 -8.51 -28.54 -24.66
N ALA A 467 -8.74 -29.23 -23.55
CA ALA A 467 -8.97 -30.68 -23.51
C ALA A 467 -10.28 -31.09 -24.22
N GLN A 468 -11.36 -30.30 -24.07
CA GLN A 468 -12.66 -30.58 -24.68
C GLN A 468 -12.69 -30.34 -26.20
N SER A 469 -11.77 -29.55 -26.75
CA SER A 469 -11.73 -29.24 -28.19
C SER A 469 -11.42 -30.44 -29.09
N GLY A 470 -11.07 -31.61 -28.53
CA GLY A 470 -11.17 -32.91 -29.18
C GLY A 470 -10.23 -33.19 -30.37
N ALA A 471 -9.33 -32.27 -30.73
CA ALA A 471 -8.33 -32.53 -31.75
C ALA A 471 -7.12 -33.26 -31.13
N ALA A 472 -6.95 -34.54 -31.45
CA ALA A 472 -5.74 -35.31 -31.16
C ALA A 472 -4.46 -34.74 -31.83
N ALA A 473 -4.59 -33.67 -32.61
CA ALA A 473 -3.49 -32.83 -33.06
C ALA A 473 -3.33 -31.64 -32.09
N ARG A 474 -2.30 -31.52 -31.27
CA ARG A 474 -1.25 -32.44 -30.82
C ARG A 474 -1.11 -32.13 -29.33
N ILE A 475 -1.08 -33.11 -28.44
CA ILE A 475 -0.88 -32.86 -26.99
C ILE A 475 0.36 -31.97 -26.77
N ASP A 476 1.38 -32.13 -27.61
CA ASP A 476 2.59 -31.30 -27.67
C ASP A 476 2.31 -29.79 -27.91
N GLU A 477 1.40 -29.43 -28.81
CA GLU A 477 1.06 -28.02 -29.09
C GLU A 477 0.35 -27.40 -27.89
N GLN A 478 -0.58 -28.15 -27.29
CA GLN A 478 -1.31 -27.73 -26.09
C GLN A 478 -0.38 -27.57 -24.88
N VAL A 479 0.61 -28.45 -24.68
CA VAL A 479 1.57 -28.32 -23.58
C VAL A 479 2.50 -27.12 -23.79
N GLY A 480 2.88 -26.79 -25.03
CA GLY A 480 3.66 -25.59 -25.33
C GLY A 480 2.88 -24.29 -25.06
N ASP A 481 1.65 -24.22 -25.53
CA ASP A 481 0.75 -23.09 -25.26
C ASP A 481 0.46 -22.93 -23.77
N LEU A 482 0.29 -24.05 -23.07
CA LEU A 482 0.09 -24.07 -21.63
C LEU A 482 1.33 -23.60 -20.87
N ALA A 483 2.52 -24.03 -21.26
CA ALA A 483 3.77 -23.60 -20.64
C ALA A 483 3.99 -22.08 -20.83
N LEU A 484 3.70 -21.56 -22.02
CA LEU A 484 3.71 -20.12 -22.28
C LEU A 484 2.67 -19.36 -21.44
N THR A 485 1.45 -19.88 -21.39
CA THR A 485 0.34 -19.30 -20.62
C THR A 485 0.66 -19.30 -19.13
N LEU A 486 1.22 -20.40 -18.61
CA LEU A 486 1.62 -20.52 -17.21
C LEU A 486 2.73 -19.52 -16.86
N ASP A 487 3.82 -19.42 -17.64
CA ASP A 487 4.90 -18.45 -17.34
C ASP A 487 4.38 -17.02 -17.42
N ALA A 488 3.60 -16.69 -18.47
CA ALA A 488 3.01 -15.36 -18.63
C ALA A 488 2.08 -15.02 -17.45
N ARG A 489 1.33 -16.01 -16.94
CA ARG A 489 0.45 -15.83 -15.78
C ARG A 489 1.24 -15.65 -14.49
N LEU A 490 2.26 -16.48 -14.26
CA LEU A 490 3.13 -16.38 -13.09
C LEU A 490 3.89 -15.02 -13.09
N ALA A 491 4.42 -14.59 -14.24
CA ALA A 491 5.05 -13.28 -14.39
C ALA A 491 4.05 -12.13 -14.15
N SER A 492 2.83 -12.24 -14.66
CA SER A 492 1.76 -11.27 -14.42
C SER A 492 1.32 -11.22 -12.95
N GLN A 493 1.26 -12.37 -12.28
CA GLN A 493 1.01 -12.47 -10.83
C GLN A 493 2.13 -11.80 -10.05
N ARG A 494 3.41 -12.08 -10.38
CA ARG A 494 4.57 -11.42 -9.77
C ARG A 494 4.50 -9.90 -9.93
N ALA A 495 4.31 -9.42 -11.15
CA ALA A 495 4.18 -7.98 -11.42
C ALA A 495 2.99 -7.35 -10.67
N SER A 496 1.86 -8.04 -10.59
CA SER A 496 0.68 -7.58 -9.84
C SER A 496 0.94 -7.54 -8.34
N ALA A 497 1.62 -8.54 -7.78
CA ALA A 497 2.03 -8.55 -6.38
C ALA A 497 2.99 -7.38 -6.06
N HIS A 498 3.98 -7.09 -6.92
CA HIS A 498 4.83 -5.91 -6.75
C HIS A 498 4.04 -4.60 -6.84
N ARG A 499 3.14 -4.45 -7.83
CA ARG A 499 2.28 -3.26 -7.96
C ARG A 499 1.41 -3.05 -6.72
N TYR A 500 0.80 -4.12 -6.24
CA TYR A 500 -0.06 -4.10 -5.07
C TYR A 500 0.74 -3.76 -3.79
N ALA A 501 1.88 -4.40 -3.56
CA ALA A 501 2.76 -4.07 -2.44
C ALA A 501 3.21 -2.60 -2.50
N ASN A 502 3.61 -2.12 -3.68
CA ASN A 502 3.97 -0.71 -3.87
C ASN A 502 2.80 0.24 -3.62
N GLY A 503 1.58 -0.14 -4.01
CA GLY A 503 0.35 0.60 -3.71
C GLY A 503 0.12 0.72 -2.20
N ILE A 504 0.24 -0.39 -1.45
CA ILE A 504 0.12 -0.38 0.02
C ILE A 504 1.19 0.53 0.64
N PHE A 505 2.45 0.39 0.23
CA PHE A 505 3.52 1.19 0.80
C PHE A 505 3.34 2.68 0.51
N ARG A 506 2.89 3.06 -0.70
CA ARG A 506 2.57 4.46 -1.03
C ARG A 506 1.42 4.98 -0.17
N SER A 507 0.36 4.20 0.02
CA SER A 507 -0.76 4.56 0.90
C SER A 507 -0.29 4.74 2.34
N HIS A 508 0.56 3.87 2.84
CA HIS A 508 1.18 3.99 4.17
C HIS A 508 2.05 5.26 4.27
N ASP A 509 2.91 5.52 3.29
CA ASP A 509 3.77 6.71 3.26
C ASP A 509 2.94 8.01 3.20
N LEU A 510 1.84 8.00 2.46
CA LEU A 510 0.88 9.10 2.41
C LEU A 510 0.19 9.30 3.76
N LEU A 511 -0.31 8.24 4.40
CA LEU A 511 -0.92 8.30 5.74
C LEU A 511 0.08 8.81 6.77
N LYS A 512 1.34 8.35 6.72
CA LYS A 512 2.43 8.83 7.57
C LYS A 512 2.68 10.32 7.34
N LEU A 513 2.78 10.77 6.09
CA LEU A 513 2.94 12.18 5.75
C LEU A 513 1.78 13.03 6.27
N LEU A 514 0.53 12.59 6.05
CA LEU A 514 -0.66 13.26 6.56
C LEU A 514 -0.68 13.31 8.09
N GLY A 515 -0.26 12.23 8.75
CA GLY A 515 -0.07 12.17 10.20
C GLY A 515 0.94 13.19 10.69
N TRP A 516 2.10 13.32 10.02
CA TRP A 516 3.11 14.33 10.34
C TRP A 516 2.63 15.76 10.12
N ILE A 517 1.92 16.01 9.02
CA ILE A 517 1.32 17.33 8.74
C ILE A 517 0.29 17.66 9.82
N ALA A 518 -0.59 16.72 10.18
CA ALA A 518 -1.57 16.91 11.23
C ALA A 518 -0.89 17.20 12.58
N LEU A 519 0.15 16.45 12.92
CA LEU A 519 0.93 16.66 14.14
C LEU A 519 1.62 18.04 14.15
N ALA A 520 2.23 18.44 13.04
CA ALA A 520 2.85 19.76 12.90
C ALA A 520 1.81 20.88 13.06
N LEU A 521 0.63 20.74 12.47
CA LEU A 521 -0.47 21.70 12.64
C LEU A 521 -0.94 21.77 14.10
N VAL A 522 -1.04 20.63 14.79
CA VAL A 522 -1.37 20.58 16.23
C VAL A 522 -0.29 21.28 17.05
N ALA A 523 0.99 21.00 16.80
CA ALA A 523 2.11 21.62 17.48
C ALA A 523 2.12 23.15 17.28
N ILE A 524 2.06 23.61 16.02
CA ILE A 524 2.02 25.04 15.67
C ILE A 524 0.82 25.73 16.32
N LYS A 525 -0.39 25.16 16.19
CA LYS A 525 -1.58 25.76 16.79
C LYS A 525 -1.49 25.82 18.31
N SER A 526 -0.96 24.76 18.94
CA SER A 526 -0.79 24.73 20.39
C SER A 526 0.21 25.78 20.89
N PHE A 527 1.32 25.97 20.16
CA PHE A 527 2.30 27.00 20.46
C PHE A 527 1.71 28.40 20.25
N LEU A 528 1.05 28.66 19.13
CA LEU A 528 0.39 29.94 18.85
C LEU A 528 -0.65 30.28 19.92
N TYR A 529 -1.37 29.28 20.43
CA TYR A 529 -2.32 29.48 21.52
C TYR A 529 -1.61 29.92 22.82
N VAL A 530 -0.50 29.27 23.21
CA VAL A 530 0.31 29.69 24.37
C VAL A 530 0.92 31.08 24.16
N LEU A 531 1.42 31.37 22.96
CA LEU A 531 1.94 32.68 22.60
C LEU A 531 0.86 33.77 22.71
N ALA A 532 -0.37 33.48 22.29
CA ALA A 532 -1.49 34.39 22.43
C ALA A 532 -1.83 34.65 23.90
N LEU A 533 -1.82 33.61 24.73
CA LEU A 533 -2.08 33.74 26.16
C LEU A 533 -1.08 34.66 26.85
N GLU A 534 0.20 34.57 26.49
CA GLU A 534 1.23 35.45 27.05
C GLU A 534 1.13 36.88 26.49
N LEU A 535 0.83 37.02 25.20
CA LEU A 535 0.72 38.34 24.56
C LEU A 535 -0.44 39.18 25.11
N PHE A 536 -1.59 38.57 25.41
CA PHE A 536 -2.82 39.24 25.84
C PHE A 536 -3.11 39.10 27.34
N HIS A 537 -2.11 38.72 28.14
CA HIS A 537 -2.28 38.56 29.58
C HIS A 537 -2.72 39.87 30.26
N SER A 538 -3.44 39.81 31.38
CA SER A 538 -4.12 40.96 32.00
C SER A 538 -3.17 42.05 32.48
N ASP A 539 -1.94 41.67 32.84
CA ASP A 539 -0.88 42.61 33.24
C ASP A 539 -0.31 43.37 32.02
N GLU A 540 -0.72 42.96 30.82
CA GLU A 540 -0.20 43.48 29.57
C GLU A 540 -1.12 44.54 28.97
N GLN A 541 -0.54 45.50 28.24
CA GLN A 541 -1.30 46.61 27.67
C GLN A 541 -2.14 46.21 26.46
N MET A 542 -1.86 45.04 25.86
CA MET A 542 -2.49 44.56 24.63
C MET A 542 -3.93 44.08 24.90
N THR A 543 -4.87 44.51 24.06
CA THR A 543 -6.26 44.06 24.13
C THR A 543 -6.66 43.25 22.91
N ILE A 544 -7.49 42.23 23.13
CA ILE A 544 -8.18 41.50 22.08
C ILE A 544 -9.29 42.39 21.54
N ARG A 545 -9.17 42.78 20.26
CA ARG A 545 -10.18 43.56 19.53
C ARG A 545 -10.38 43.03 18.11
N PHE A 546 -11.60 43.12 17.61
CA PHE A 546 -11.88 42.98 16.18
C PHE A 546 -11.71 44.37 15.52
N GLU A 547 -10.95 44.45 14.42
CA GLU A 547 -10.70 45.74 13.75
C GLU A 547 -11.96 46.23 13.01
N GLY A 548 -12.12 47.56 12.93
CA GLY A 548 -13.04 48.23 12.01
C GLY A 548 -14.49 48.36 12.48
N ALA A 549 -14.79 48.12 13.76
CA ALA A 549 -16.14 48.31 14.31
C ALA A 549 -16.26 49.66 15.01
N GLU A 550 -17.24 50.47 14.58
CA GLU A 550 -17.66 51.65 15.31
C GLU A 550 -18.28 51.23 16.67
N PRO A 551 -18.09 52.01 17.74
CA PRO A 551 -18.62 51.72 19.07
C PRO A 551 -20.13 52.01 19.15
N ILE A 552 -20.91 51.34 18.29
CA ILE A 552 -22.37 51.42 18.28
C ILE A 552 -22.90 50.26 19.14
N GLU A 553 -23.71 50.59 20.14
CA GLU A 553 -24.27 49.64 21.10
C GLU A 553 -25.80 49.72 21.07
N GLY A 554 -26.44 48.58 20.84
CA GLY A 554 -27.88 48.42 20.89
C GLY A 554 -28.36 48.02 22.28
N GLU A 555 -29.40 47.20 22.34
CA GLU A 555 -29.95 46.67 23.60
C GLU A 555 -30.32 45.21 23.42
N TYR A 556 -30.24 44.39 24.47
CA TYR A 556 -30.82 43.05 24.44
C TYR A 556 -31.76 42.81 25.61
N ARG A 557 -32.75 41.95 25.39
CA ARG A 557 -33.71 41.49 26.38
C ARG A 557 -33.73 39.97 26.38
N THR A 558 -34.05 39.38 27.53
CA THR A 558 -34.10 37.94 27.70
C THR A 558 -35.45 37.53 28.28
N GLY A 559 -35.98 36.40 27.83
CA GLY A 559 -37.23 35.85 28.35
C GLY A 559 -37.44 34.41 27.92
N ALA A 560 -38.14 33.62 28.74
CA ALA A 560 -38.55 32.27 28.35
C ALA A 560 -39.51 32.29 27.14
N GLN A 561 -40.33 33.33 27.08
CA GLN A 561 -41.22 33.66 25.99
C GLN A 561 -41.08 35.16 25.69
N LEU A 562 -40.80 35.51 24.44
CA LEU A 562 -40.71 36.90 23.99
C LEU A 562 -41.74 37.14 22.89
N ASP A 563 -42.61 38.11 23.13
CA ASP A 563 -43.53 38.61 22.12
C ASP A 563 -42.76 39.53 21.17
N ILE A 564 -42.62 39.08 19.92
CA ILE A 564 -41.97 39.81 18.85
C ILE A 564 -43.03 40.62 18.13
N ASP A 565 -42.93 41.94 18.30
CA ASP A 565 -43.78 42.92 17.65
C ASP A 565 -43.73 42.82 16.10
N ARG A 566 -44.80 43.31 15.45
CA ARG A 566 -45.04 43.31 13.99
C ARG A 566 -43.96 44.05 13.19
N SER A 567 -43.14 44.88 13.84
CA SER A 567 -41.98 45.53 13.23
C SER A 567 -40.89 44.53 12.77
N PHE A 568 -40.92 43.27 13.22
CA PHE A 568 -40.00 42.21 12.79
C PHE A 568 -40.42 41.61 11.44
N ARG A 569 -40.26 42.39 10.35
CA ARG A 569 -40.59 41.97 8.98
C ARG A 569 -39.59 40.92 8.46
N TYR A 570 -40.13 39.91 7.76
CA TYR A 570 -39.41 38.87 7.01
C TYR A 570 -38.27 38.15 7.77
N PRO A 571 -38.59 37.36 8.81
CA PRO A 571 -37.56 36.73 9.62
C PRO A 571 -36.83 35.62 8.87
N LEU A 572 -35.50 35.62 8.94
CA LEU A 572 -34.66 34.48 8.60
C LEU A 572 -34.67 33.52 9.80
N VAL A 573 -35.27 32.33 9.68
CA VAL A 573 -35.46 31.39 10.80
C VAL A 573 -34.87 30.02 10.48
N THR A 574 -34.40 29.29 11.51
CA THR A 574 -33.94 27.89 11.36
C THR A 574 -35.09 26.89 11.55
N ARG A 575 -34.99 25.71 10.91
CA ARG A 575 -36.07 24.75 10.55
C ARG A 575 -37.01 24.24 11.68
N LYS A 576 -36.82 24.61 12.94
CA LYS A 576 -37.68 24.16 14.05
C LYS A 576 -37.82 25.31 15.04
N GLN A 577 -39.04 25.53 15.56
CA GLN A 577 -39.34 26.17 16.87
C GLN A 577 -40.02 27.55 16.90
N LEU A 578 -40.81 27.96 15.91
CA LEU A 578 -41.85 28.98 16.13
C LEU A 578 -43.19 28.27 16.37
N SER A 579 -43.82 28.45 17.54
CA SER A 579 -45.01 27.70 17.94
C SER A 579 -46.31 28.15 17.25
N ASN A 580 -46.30 29.32 16.59
CA ASN A 580 -47.49 29.96 16.00
C ASN A 580 -47.36 30.31 14.50
N ALA A 581 -46.41 29.71 13.75
CA ALA A 581 -46.21 30.03 12.33
C ALA A 581 -46.58 28.85 11.41
N ASP A 582 -47.47 29.09 10.45
CA ASP A 582 -47.71 28.18 9.32
C ASP A 582 -46.42 28.07 8.48
N ASN A 583 -45.74 26.94 8.60
CA ASN A 583 -44.47 26.68 7.94
C ASN A 583 -44.69 26.26 6.49
N ASN A 584 -44.77 27.20 5.56
CA ASN A 584 -44.75 26.87 4.13
C ASN A 584 -43.29 26.71 3.66
N LEU A 585 -42.84 25.45 3.54
CA LEU A 585 -41.45 25.02 3.29
C LEU A 585 -41.06 25.03 1.80
N ALA A 586 -41.40 26.08 1.05
CA ALA A 586 -40.92 26.21 -0.32
C ALA A 586 -39.52 26.86 -0.33
N PHE A 587 -38.58 26.23 -1.05
CA PHE A 587 -37.17 26.56 -1.23
C PHE A 587 -36.16 26.04 -0.18
N ALA A 588 -35.57 24.89 -0.50
CA ALA A 588 -34.20 24.56 -0.11
C ALA A 588 -33.40 24.16 -1.36
N PRO A 589 -32.22 24.74 -1.64
CA PRO A 589 -31.34 24.21 -2.67
C PRO A 589 -30.74 22.87 -2.20
N TRP A 590 -30.73 21.90 -3.12
CA TRP A 590 -30.31 20.51 -2.91
C TRP A 590 -28.94 20.31 -2.21
N PRO A 591 -28.73 19.18 -1.50
CA PRO A 591 -27.53 18.90 -0.68
C PRO A 591 -26.20 18.98 -1.45
N ARG A 592 -26.21 18.66 -2.76
CA ARG A 592 -24.99 18.49 -3.58
C ARG A 592 -24.48 19.80 -4.21
N ALA A 593 -25.34 20.78 -4.50
CA ALA A 593 -24.94 22.07 -5.08
C ALA A 593 -24.54 23.12 -4.02
N ALA A 594 -24.90 22.87 -2.77
CA ALA A 594 -24.70 23.80 -1.68
C ALA A 594 -23.21 24.08 -1.33
N PRO A 595 -22.23 23.15 -1.39
CA PRO A 595 -20.84 23.45 -1.02
C PRO A 595 -20.15 24.49 -1.92
N LEU A 596 -20.39 24.44 -3.24
CA LEU A 596 -19.77 25.38 -4.18
C LEU A 596 -20.44 26.77 -4.13
N ALA A 597 -21.78 26.80 -4.01
CA ALA A 597 -22.50 28.05 -3.78
C ALA A 597 -22.15 28.71 -2.43
N ARG A 598 -21.87 27.90 -1.39
CA ARG A 598 -21.39 28.34 -0.06
C ARG A 598 -20.03 29.05 -0.12
N ILE A 599 -19.14 28.64 -1.02
CA ILE A 599 -17.81 29.26 -1.20
C ILE A 599 -17.90 30.53 -2.05
N LEU A 600 -18.72 30.51 -3.11
CA LEU A 600 -18.78 31.59 -4.09
C LEU A 600 -19.63 32.81 -3.66
N ARG A 601 -20.70 32.63 -2.88
CA ARG A 601 -21.69 33.71 -2.64
C ARG A 601 -21.72 34.31 -1.23
N ARG A 602 -20.87 33.85 -0.29
CA ARG A 602 -20.82 34.32 1.13
C ARG A 602 -22.16 34.31 1.90
N LYS A 603 -23.27 33.82 1.33
CA LYS A 603 -24.58 33.75 1.97
C LYS A 603 -24.78 32.34 2.52
N TYR A 604 -24.91 32.26 3.84
CA TYR A 604 -25.19 31.01 4.54
C TYR A 604 -26.70 30.75 4.56
N PHE A 605 -27.06 29.48 4.73
CA PHE A 605 -28.40 28.94 4.73
C PHE A 605 -29.43 29.76 5.50
N PHE A 606 -30.38 30.36 4.80
CA PHE A 606 -31.60 30.87 5.41
C PHE A 606 -32.81 30.54 4.55
N PHE A 607 -33.89 30.15 5.21
CA PHE A 607 -35.22 30.20 4.63
C PHE A 607 -35.61 31.67 4.63
N ALA A 608 -35.75 32.28 3.45
CA ALA A 608 -36.48 33.53 3.36
C ALA A 608 -37.95 33.18 3.54
N ARG A 609 -38.66 33.83 4.46
CA ARG A 609 -40.12 33.90 4.36
C ARG A 609 -40.41 34.65 3.07
N GLY A 610 -40.72 33.89 2.02
CA GLY A 610 -41.10 34.45 0.72
C GLY A 610 -42.27 35.40 0.92
N SER A 611 -42.25 36.49 0.16
CA SER A 611 -43.27 37.52 -0.04
C SER A 611 -44.67 37.01 -0.43
N LEU A 612 -44.95 35.70 -0.34
CA LEU A 612 -46.21 35.06 -0.71
C LEU A 612 -47.37 35.32 0.26
N LEU A 613 -47.16 36.10 1.33
CA LEU A 613 -48.22 36.56 2.22
C LEU A 613 -48.77 37.95 1.87
N GLU A 614 -48.15 38.68 0.96
CA GLU A 614 -48.83 39.82 0.32
C GLU A 614 -49.86 39.36 -0.73
N ASP A 615 -49.78 38.10 -1.18
CA ASP A 615 -50.64 37.58 -2.26
C ASP A 615 -51.70 36.56 -1.80
N SER A 616 -51.74 36.23 -0.50
CA SER A 616 -52.95 35.63 0.06
C SER A 616 -53.98 36.74 0.26
N GLY A 617 -54.72 37.08 -0.80
CA GLY A 617 -55.75 38.14 -0.85
C GLY A 617 -56.93 38.03 0.12
N ARG A 618 -56.71 37.50 1.33
CA ARG A 618 -57.61 37.70 2.47
C ARG A 618 -57.26 39.03 3.12
N ALA A 619 -58.09 40.03 2.83
CA ALA A 619 -58.19 41.23 3.64
C ALA A 619 -58.29 40.83 5.13
N PRO A 620 -57.59 41.52 6.05
CA PRO A 620 -57.74 41.26 7.47
C PRO A 620 -59.22 41.36 7.84
N VAL A 621 -59.76 40.33 8.48
CA VAL A 621 -61.11 40.39 9.06
C VAL A 621 -61.12 41.57 10.03
N ALA A 622 -61.96 42.57 9.76
CA ALA A 622 -62.08 43.76 10.56
C ALA A 622 -62.38 43.37 12.03
N GLY A 623 -61.43 43.61 12.92
CA GLY A 623 -61.54 43.32 14.36
C GLY A 623 -60.54 42.29 14.91
N GLU A 624 -59.88 41.50 14.07
CA GLU A 624 -58.84 40.58 14.53
C GLU A 624 -57.46 41.26 14.41
N ALA A 625 -56.93 41.74 15.55
CA ALA A 625 -55.58 42.26 15.60
C ALA A 625 -54.60 41.15 15.19
N ALA A 626 -54.01 41.25 13.99
CA ALA A 626 -52.97 40.34 13.49
C ALA A 626 -51.96 39.97 14.60
N ARG A 627 -51.96 38.71 15.03
CA ARG A 627 -51.15 38.25 16.18
C ARG A 627 -49.66 38.42 15.87
N GLY A 628 -48.90 39.00 16.81
CA GLY A 628 -47.44 39.05 16.76
C GLY A 628 -46.82 37.65 16.79
N MET A 629 -45.51 37.54 16.54
CA MET A 629 -44.82 36.26 16.63
C MET A 629 -44.36 36.01 18.07
N VAL A 630 -44.53 34.79 18.56
CA VAL A 630 -44.05 34.41 19.88
C VAL A 630 -42.85 33.48 19.71
N ALA A 631 -41.68 33.92 20.16
CA ALA A 631 -40.51 33.04 20.27
C ALA A 631 -40.49 32.42 21.68
N SER A 632 -40.56 31.11 21.75
CA SER A 632 -40.53 30.36 23.02
C SER A 632 -39.37 29.38 23.06
N ALA A 633 -38.64 29.38 24.17
CA ALA A 633 -37.57 28.43 24.44
C ALA A 633 -38.05 27.38 25.45
N GLY A 634 -38.19 26.13 25.02
CA GLY A 634 -38.43 25.00 25.93
C GLY A 634 -37.15 24.51 26.62
N GLY A 635 -37.30 23.89 27.80
CA GLY A 635 -36.23 23.12 28.47
C GLY A 635 -35.21 23.95 29.27
N GLY A 636 -35.63 24.97 30.01
CA GLY A 636 -34.72 25.79 30.86
C GLY A 636 -33.80 26.73 30.06
N GLN A 637 -34.15 26.98 28.80
CA GLN A 637 -33.46 27.93 27.92
C GLN A 637 -34.29 29.20 27.79
N SER A 638 -33.65 30.31 27.44
CA SER A 638 -34.30 31.59 27.19
C SER A 638 -34.05 32.04 25.76
N ILE A 639 -34.99 32.82 25.22
CA ILE A 639 -34.76 33.58 23.99
C ILE A 639 -34.09 34.90 24.40
N VAL A 640 -33.04 35.25 23.67
CA VAL A 640 -32.34 36.53 23.75
C VAL A 640 -32.71 37.30 22.50
N GLU A 641 -33.46 38.38 22.64
CA GLU A 641 -33.72 39.35 21.58
C GLU A 641 -32.67 40.45 21.66
N TRP A 642 -31.80 40.53 20.67
CA TRP A 642 -30.81 41.59 20.51
C TRP A 642 -31.30 42.59 19.47
N LYS A 643 -31.60 43.81 19.91
CA LYS A 643 -32.00 44.94 19.06
C LYS A 643 -30.75 45.66 18.60
N LEU A 644 -30.38 45.43 17.34
CA LEU A 644 -29.23 45.97 16.66
C LEU A 644 -29.55 47.38 16.14
N ARG A 645 -28.75 48.37 16.49
CA ARG A 645 -28.79 49.70 15.84
C ARG A 645 -28.18 49.63 14.46
N GLU A 646 -28.50 50.60 13.61
CA GLU A 646 -27.92 50.71 12.28
C GLU A 646 -26.39 50.74 12.35
N GLY A 647 -25.72 49.89 11.55
CA GLY A 647 -24.27 49.75 11.57
C GLY A 647 -23.70 48.89 12.70
N GLU A 648 -24.49 48.52 13.72
CA GLU A 648 -24.06 47.64 14.81
C GLU A 648 -23.74 46.24 14.30
N GLU A 649 -22.63 45.69 14.80
CA GLU A 649 -22.19 44.34 14.49
C GLU A 649 -21.97 43.51 15.77
N VAL A 650 -22.61 42.35 15.82
CA VAL A 650 -22.59 41.41 16.94
C VAL A 650 -22.04 40.07 16.47
N ILE A 651 -21.07 39.54 17.20
CA ILE A 651 -20.55 38.20 16.99
C ILE A 651 -21.35 37.24 17.86
N PHE A 652 -21.81 36.13 17.30
CA PHE A 652 -22.64 35.16 18.01
C PHE A 652 -22.26 33.71 17.69
N ARG A 653 -22.72 32.80 18.55
CA ARG A 653 -22.64 31.36 18.32
C ARG A 653 -23.73 30.88 17.38
N TYR A 654 -23.33 30.30 16.26
CA TYR A 654 -24.30 29.77 15.30
C TYR A 654 -25.20 28.68 15.87
N LYS A 655 -24.70 27.84 16.79
CA LYS A 655 -25.53 26.82 17.46
C LYS A 655 -26.68 27.41 18.30
N ASP A 656 -26.54 28.67 18.72
CA ASP A 656 -27.49 29.39 19.55
C ASP A 656 -28.32 30.36 18.69
N PHE A 657 -28.16 30.36 17.36
CA PHE A 657 -28.91 31.22 16.44
C PHE A 657 -30.35 30.74 16.26
N HIS A 658 -31.31 31.62 16.52
CA HIS A 658 -32.74 31.32 16.41
C HIS A 658 -33.38 32.00 15.19
N GLY A 659 -33.05 33.28 14.97
CA GLY A 659 -33.47 34.00 13.76
C GLY A 659 -32.94 35.43 13.69
N ALA A 660 -33.20 36.13 12.59
CA ALA A 660 -32.84 37.54 12.43
C ALA A 660 -33.85 38.28 11.53
N SER A 661 -34.00 39.60 11.69
CA SER A 661 -34.80 40.44 10.79
C SER A 661 -34.10 40.63 9.44
N GLU A 662 -34.87 41.02 8.41
CA GLU A 662 -34.36 41.21 7.04
C GLU A 662 -33.16 42.17 6.95
N ASN A 663 -33.18 43.22 7.76
CA ASN A 663 -32.16 44.27 7.76
C ASN A 663 -30.83 43.81 8.39
N VAL A 664 -30.79 42.60 8.95
CA VAL A 664 -29.61 42.02 9.58
C VAL A 664 -28.89 41.10 8.60
N GLN A 665 -27.72 41.53 8.16
CA GLN A 665 -26.84 40.73 7.33
C GLN A 665 -26.00 39.80 8.19
N LEU A 666 -26.17 38.49 7.96
CA LEU A 666 -25.38 37.46 8.62
C LEU A 666 -24.15 37.15 7.77
N GLN A 667 -22.97 37.27 8.37
CA GLN A 667 -21.68 37.01 7.74
C GLN A 667 -20.92 35.93 8.52
N SER A 668 -20.11 35.14 7.82
CA SER A 668 -19.14 34.26 8.49
C SER A 668 -17.74 34.71 8.12
N GLU A 669 -16.95 35.02 9.13
CA GLU A 669 -15.58 35.50 8.98
C GLU A 669 -14.60 34.42 9.36
N PHE A 670 -13.61 34.21 8.48
CA PHE A 670 -12.47 33.35 8.76
C PHE A 670 -11.30 34.20 9.25
N SER A 671 -10.98 34.08 10.53
CA SER A 671 -9.95 34.87 11.20
C SER A 671 -8.84 33.97 11.74
N LEU A 672 -7.63 34.10 11.19
CA LEU A 672 -6.40 33.46 11.68
C LEU A 672 -5.61 34.41 12.60
N ARG A 673 -6.24 35.47 13.12
CA ARG A 673 -5.56 36.39 14.04
C ARG A 673 -5.24 35.68 15.35
N LEU A 674 -4.08 35.97 15.91
CA LEU A 674 -3.64 35.44 17.20
C LEU A 674 -4.61 35.86 18.31
N SER A 675 -5.16 37.08 18.21
CA SER A 675 -6.19 37.60 19.12
C SER A 675 -7.48 36.79 19.09
N THR A 676 -7.90 36.34 17.90
CA THR A 676 -9.14 35.57 17.74
C THR A 676 -8.96 34.08 18.00
N MET A 677 -7.74 33.54 17.86
CA MET A 677 -7.44 32.15 18.22
C MET A 677 -7.74 31.84 19.70
N LEU A 678 -7.62 32.83 20.60
CA LEU A 678 -7.98 32.68 22.00
C LEU A 678 -9.45 32.30 22.17
N PHE A 679 -10.35 32.86 21.36
CA PHE A 679 -11.76 32.48 21.36
C PHE A 679 -12.02 31.01 20.92
N GLY A 680 -10.98 30.23 20.62
CA GLY A 680 -11.04 28.79 20.37
C GLY A 680 -11.64 28.43 19.01
N ARG A 681 -11.88 29.43 18.15
CA ARG A 681 -12.53 29.28 16.85
C ARG A 681 -11.78 30.08 15.78
N VAL A 682 -11.80 29.56 14.56
CA VAL A 682 -11.26 30.24 13.37
C VAL A 682 -12.38 30.84 12.53
N VAL A 683 -13.60 30.31 12.68
CA VAL A 683 -14.80 30.80 12.02
C VAL A 683 -15.68 31.48 13.06
N PHE A 684 -16.00 32.74 12.81
CA PHE A 684 -16.92 33.55 13.61
C PHE A 684 -18.13 33.88 12.76
N HIS A 685 -19.30 33.94 13.39
CA HIS A 685 -20.52 34.38 12.75
C HIS A 685 -20.86 35.75 13.31
N SER A 686 -21.05 36.72 12.43
CA SER A 686 -21.45 38.07 12.79
C SER A 686 -22.79 38.45 12.17
N ALA A 687 -23.54 39.26 12.90
CA ALA A 687 -24.79 39.85 12.49
C ALA A 687 -24.58 41.36 12.43
N ARG A 688 -24.71 41.95 11.24
CA ARG A 688 -24.55 43.39 11.03
C ARG A 688 -25.88 44.00 10.59
N CYS A 689 -26.35 45.04 11.25
CA CYS A 689 -27.51 45.78 10.78
C CYS A 689 -27.12 46.71 9.61
N GLN A 690 -27.80 46.60 8.47
CA GLN A 690 -27.53 47.42 7.29
C GLN A 690 -28.26 48.77 7.32
N PHE A 691 -29.52 48.78 7.76
CA PHE A 691 -30.37 49.97 7.80
C PHE A 691 -31.47 49.82 8.86
N GLY A 692 -31.80 50.90 9.56
CA GLY A 692 -32.84 50.90 10.59
C GLY A 692 -32.55 49.99 11.80
N GLU A 693 -33.60 49.65 12.55
CA GLU A 693 -33.50 48.73 13.69
C GLU A 693 -33.48 47.26 13.19
N GLY A 694 -32.36 46.59 13.45
CA GLY A 694 -32.21 45.15 13.21
C GLY A 694 -32.54 44.36 14.48
N ARG A 695 -32.93 43.10 14.33
CA ARG A 695 -33.19 42.23 15.49
C ARG A 695 -32.60 40.85 15.25
N LEU A 696 -31.82 40.37 16.21
CA LEU A 696 -31.19 39.06 16.23
C LEU A 696 -31.75 38.25 17.41
N LEU A 697 -32.27 37.07 17.12
CA LEU A 697 -32.82 36.16 18.11
C LEU A 697 -31.83 35.02 18.35
N LEU A 698 -31.45 34.82 19.60
CA LEU A 698 -30.62 33.71 20.04
C LEU A 698 -31.38 32.86 21.05
N LYS A 699 -31.12 31.56 21.07
CA LYS A 699 -31.69 30.61 22.03
C LYS A 699 -30.56 30.01 22.85
N ALA A 700 -30.52 30.35 24.14
CA ALA A 700 -29.49 29.88 25.04
C ALA A 700 -29.96 29.91 26.50
N SER A 701 -29.34 29.14 27.38
CA SER A 701 -29.59 29.26 28.83
C SER A 701 -28.82 30.48 29.35
N VAL A 702 -29.54 31.54 29.70
CA VAL A 702 -29.02 32.85 30.11
C VAL A 702 -29.75 33.28 31.38
N GLU A 703 -29.00 33.78 32.36
CA GLU A 703 -29.55 34.49 33.53
C GLU A 703 -29.47 36.00 33.30
N ALA A 704 -30.46 36.74 33.82
CA ALA A 704 -30.47 38.20 33.77
C ALA A 704 -29.43 38.77 34.75
N ILE A 705 -28.17 38.81 34.31
CA ILE A 705 -27.05 39.38 35.06
C ILE A 705 -26.81 40.81 34.58
N ASP A 706 -26.59 41.74 35.52
CA ASP A 706 -26.18 43.11 35.20
C ASP A 706 -24.84 43.11 34.45
N GLN A 707 -24.83 43.73 33.27
CA GLN A 707 -23.68 43.90 32.38
C GLN A 707 -22.43 44.40 33.10
N GLN A 708 -22.59 45.29 34.10
CA GLN A 708 -21.48 45.88 34.83
C GLN A 708 -20.82 44.92 35.81
N GLN A 709 -21.54 43.88 36.24
CA GLN A 709 -21.02 42.87 37.18
C GLN A 709 -20.18 41.80 36.49
N ILE A 710 -20.35 41.62 35.17
CA ILE A 710 -19.63 40.61 34.39
C ILE A 710 -18.20 41.10 34.07
N ARG A 711 -17.27 40.85 35.00
CA ARG A 711 -15.85 41.22 34.85
C ARG A 711 -15.01 40.16 34.14
N ALA A 712 -15.24 38.88 34.42
CA ALA A 712 -14.48 37.77 33.87
C ALA A 712 -15.39 36.66 33.38
N VAL A 713 -15.15 36.17 32.16
CA VAL A 713 -16.01 35.19 31.48
C VAL A 713 -15.15 34.10 30.84
N PRO A 714 -15.39 32.81 31.16
CA PRO A 714 -14.84 31.70 30.38
C PRO A 714 -15.37 31.75 28.95
N MET A 715 -14.51 31.52 27.96
CA MET A 715 -14.90 31.64 26.54
C MET A 715 -16.11 30.75 26.19
N GLU A 716 -16.23 29.59 26.83
CA GLU A 716 -17.27 28.57 26.67
C GLU A 716 -18.64 29.03 27.14
N ARG A 717 -18.72 30.06 28.00
CA ARG A 717 -19.98 30.67 28.40
C ARG A 717 -20.40 31.81 27.49
N MET A 718 -19.51 32.38 26.68
CA MET A 718 -19.83 33.56 25.85
C MET A 718 -20.68 33.21 24.62
N ILE A 719 -21.95 33.61 24.61
CA ILE A 719 -22.93 33.30 23.55
C ILE A 719 -22.84 34.31 22.41
N ALA A 720 -22.89 35.60 22.73
CA ALA A 720 -22.80 36.69 21.78
C ALA A 720 -22.16 37.93 22.42
N TRP A 721 -21.56 38.80 21.60
CA TRP A 721 -20.93 40.03 22.06
C TRP A 721 -20.83 41.07 20.94
N ASN A 722 -20.81 42.35 21.29
CA ASN A 722 -20.51 43.41 20.32
C ASN A 722 -19.10 43.27 19.75
N ARG A 723 -18.94 43.48 18.44
CA ARG A 723 -17.64 43.38 17.76
C ARG A 723 -16.59 44.33 18.33
N HIS A 724 -17.00 45.49 18.83
CA HIS A 724 -16.12 46.50 19.42
C HIS A 724 -15.75 46.23 20.88
N ALA A 725 -16.30 45.19 21.53
CA ALA A 725 -15.96 44.82 22.90
C ALA A 725 -14.47 44.45 23.00
N GLN A 726 -13.82 44.88 24.08
CA GLN A 726 -12.39 44.66 24.32
C GLN A 726 -12.18 43.70 25.47
N PHE A 727 -11.29 42.73 25.26
CA PHE A 727 -10.96 41.72 26.26
C PHE A 727 -9.46 41.65 26.52
N THR A 728 -9.09 41.30 27.74
CA THR A 728 -7.76 40.79 28.11
C THR A 728 -7.89 39.37 28.64
N VAL A 729 -6.78 38.68 28.83
CA VAL A 729 -6.77 37.30 29.31
C VAL A 729 -6.21 37.23 30.71
N HIS A 730 -6.93 36.58 31.62
CA HIS A 730 -6.34 36.18 32.89
C HIS A 730 -6.05 34.67 32.87
N SER A 731 -4.80 34.31 33.16
CA SER A 731 -4.30 32.93 33.19
C SER A 731 -3.29 32.74 34.32
N GLY A 732 -3.21 31.55 34.92
CA GLY A 732 -2.37 31.31 36.09
C GLY A 732 -0.84 31.29 35.87
N ARG A 733 -0.34 31.73 34.70
CA ARG A 733 1.08 31.87 34.29
C ARG A 733 2.03 30.72 34.69
N THR A 734 1.51 29.53 34.93
CA THR A 734 2.29 28.36 35.33
C THR A 734 2.10 27.29 34.26
N PRO A 735 3.18 26.67 33.74
CA PRO A 735 3.11 25.79 32.57
C PRO A 735 2.00 24.74 32.66
N TRP A 736 1.86 24.10 33.83
CA TRP A 736 0.84 23.10 34.08
C TRP A 736 -0.57 23.67 34.27
N LYS A 737 -0.74 24.80 34.97
CA LYS A 737 -2.08 25.40 35.13
C LYS A 737 -2.60 25.92 33.80
N THR A 738 -1.77 26.56 32.98
CA THR A 738 -2.17 27.03 31.64
C THR A 738 -2.64 25.87 30.72
N LEU A 739 -2.11 24.66 30.96
CA LEU A 739 -2.51 23.44 30.25
C LEU A 739 -3.81 22.81 30.78
N ILE A 740 -4.04 22.78 32.09
CA ILE A 740 -5.23 22.15 32.72
C ILE A 740 -6.38 23.15 32.91
N ASN A 741 -6.06 24.26 33.57
CA ASN A 741 -6.96 25.33 33.95
C ASN A 741 -6.90 26.33 32.81
N GLY A 742 -7.83 26.24 31.85
CA GLY A 742 -7.82 27.21 30.76
C GLY A 742 -8.10 28.62 31.28
N PHE A 743 -8.26 29.57 30.37
CA PHE A 743 -8.18 30.98 30.70
C PHE A 743 -9.57 31.62 30.81
N THR A 744 -9.64 32.76 31.50
CA THR A 744 -10.84 33.61 31.54
C THR A 744 -10.59 34.91 30.81
N LEU A 745 -11.58 35.36 30.03
CA LEU A 745 -11.53 36.66 29.37
C LEU A 745 -12.00 37.72 30.36
N VAL A 746 -11.17 38.72 30.59
CA VAL A 746 -11.51 39.87 31.42
C VAL A 746 -11.95 41.01 30.50
N ARG A 747 -13.16 41.54 30.73
CA ARG A 747 -13.68 42.65 29.94
C ARG A 747 -12.93 43.93 30.33
N ARG A 748 -12.42 44.67 29.34
CA ARG A 748 -11.77 45.96 29.59
C ARG A 748 -12.76 47.09 29.34
N GLN A 749 -12.92 47.97 30.33
CA GLN A 749 -13.73 49.17 30.16
C GLN A 749 -12.99 50.18 29.28
N ARG A 750 -13.73 50.82 28.37
CA ARG A 750 -13.20 51.87 27.51
C ARG A 750 -13.36 53.21 28.23
N PRO A 751 -12.32 54.07 28.29
CA PRO A 751 -12.43 55.37 28.93
C PRO A 751 -13.42 56.30 28.18
N ASP A 752 -13.49 56.19 26.85
CA ASP A 752 -14.21 57.14 25.99
C ASP A 752 -15.42 56.54 25.25
N GLY A 753 -16.16 55.59 25.85
CA GLY A 753 -17.37 55.06 25.22
C GLY A 753 -17.92 53.76 25.81
N PRO A 754 -18.97 53.19 25.19
CA PRO A 754 -19.57 51.95 25.66
C PRO A 754 -18.56 50.80 25.65
N SER A 755 -18.62 49.97 26.70
CA SER A 755 -17.69 48.84 26.88
C SER A 755 -18.11 47.59 26.09
N GLY A 756 -19.21 47.66 25.34
CA GLY A 756 -19.76 46.64 24.43
C GLY A 756 -20.49 45.50 25.14
N LEU A 757 -21.75 45.25 24.80
CA LEU A 757 -22.59 44.24 25.42
C LEU A 757 -22.04 42.82 25.19
N ILE A 758 -22.25 41.99 26.21
CA ILE A 758 -21.91 40.57 26.20
C ILE A 758 -23.08 39.73 26.72
N VAL A 759 -23.38 38.62 26.06
CA VAL A 759 -24.38 37.64 26.50
C VAL A 759 -23.66 36.36 26.89
N VAL A 760 -23.88 35.92 28.13
CA VAL A 760 -23.16 34.82 28.77
C VAL A 760 -24.15 33.76 29.22
N SER A 761 -23.78 32.49 29.06
CA SER A 761 -24.61 31.38 29.47
C SER A 761 -24.57 31.18 30.97
N SER A 762 -25.71 30.82 31.56
CA SER A 762 -25.84 30.46 32.99
C SER A 762 -25.39 29.04 33.30
N GLU A 763 -25.32 28.14 32.30
CA GLU A 763 -24.83 26.77 32.52
C GLU A 763 -23.38 26.75 32.99
N ASP A 764 -23.16 26.23 34.20
CA ASP A 764 -21.85 25.87 34.71
C ASP A 764 -21.34 24.62 33.99
N THR A 765 -20.91 24.80 32.74
CA THR A 765 -20.05 23.81 32.11
C THR A 765 -18.73 23.85 32.87
N GLY A 766 -18.50 22.87 33.76
CA GLY A 766 -17.30 22.78 34.60
C GLY A 766 -16.02 23.26 33.89
N ALA A 767 -15.29 24.14 34.58
CA ALA A 767 -14.22 25.03 34.11
C ALA A 767 -12.93 24.34 33.59
N THR A 768 -13.02 23.17 32.98
CA THR A 768 -11.87 22.51 32.36
C THR A 768 -11.78 22.93 30.90
N THR A 769 -11.21 24.11 30.67
CA THR A 769 -10.98 24.73 29.35
C THR A 769 -9.54 24.55 28.87
N GLY A 770 -8.76 23.71 29.59
CA GLY A 770 -7.38 23.39 29.29
C GLY A 770 -7.16 22.71 27.95
N SER A 771 -5.94 22.81 27.44
CA SER A 771 -5.44 22.18 26.20
C SER A 771 -5.59 20.65 26.21
N LEU A 772 -5.77 20.02 27.37
CA LEU A 772 -6.13 18.60 27.50
C LEU A 772 -7.50 18.23 26.91
N ARG A 773 -8.52 19.11 27.01
CA ARG A 773 -9.82 18.86 26.35
C ARG A 773 -9.70 19.03 24.83
N TYR A 774 -8.78 19.89 24.39
CA TYR A 774 -8.42 20.05 22.98
C TYR A 774 -7.74 18.80 22.43
N LEU A 775 -6.78 18.23 23.16
CA LEU A 775 -6.19 16.92 22.82
C LEU A 775 -7.26 15.84 22.81
N LYS A 776 -8.11 15.73 23.85
CA LYS A 776 -9.20 14.73 23.89
C LYS A 776 -10.15 14.84 22.68
N ARG A 777 -10.56 16.06 22.30
CA ARG A 777 -11.41 16.29 21.11
C ARG A 777 -10.69 15.99 19.80
N ILE A 778 -9.41 16.30 19.71
CA ILE A 778 -8.62 15.95 18.52
C ILE A 778 -8.50 14.44 18.42
N PHE A 779 -8.08 13.78 19.49
CA PHE A 779 -7.94 12.32 19.53
C PHE A 779 -9.28 11.64 19.21
N SER A 780 -10.40 12.08 19.79
CA SER A 780 -11.72 11.53 19.47
C SER A 780 -12.29 11.91 18.10
N SER A 781 -11.60 12.78 17.34
CA SER A 781 -11.99 13.15 15.98
C SER A 781 -11.06 12.55 14.92
N ILE A 782 -9.88 12.07 15.34
CA ILE A 782 -8.88 11.41 14.51
C ILE A 782 -9.01 9.89 14.61
N PHE A 783 -9.28 9.39 15.82
CA PHE A 783 -9.65 8.01 16.13
C PHE A 783 -11.17 7.95 16.31
#